data_AF-A0A364L8D8-F1
#
_entry.id   AF-A0A364L8D8-F1
#
_cell.length_a   1.000
_cell.length_b   1.000
_cell.length_c   1.000
_cell.angle_alpha   90.00
_cell.angle_beta   90.00
_cell.angle_gamma   90.00
#
_symmetry.space_group_name_H-M   'P 1'
#
loop_
_entity.id
_entity.type
_entity.pdbx_description
1 polymer ?
#
loop_
_entity_poly.entity_id
_entity_poly.type
_entity_poly.pdbx_seq_one_letter_code
_entity_poly.pdbx_strand_id
1 'polypeptide(L)'
;MLVSTRCPHWRTLKLPHHIPRPSSSVASRNYSTAASSTPKRRVWVRLTAVTLTAAAIGAYLRSRQDTLDANLNPLTFARYKLVSREQVSSTNSIFTLEPAASADNHETYEIAWQTGVWSVMFKQPQLQIGRDYTPLPPVDDANEDAKESLRFLIRRDPHGEVSRYLHTLQRGASIEMRGPQIECEIDPEVNDILFIAGGTGIAPALQAAYIIFRRAVDGRRPKIHILWANRKREDCAGGVSDTANISRQKSTWWWPIQKEITRPNSALETSPAQISQNAIVRELQDLKVRYPGQISVDYFVDEEHTFISTKEIKAYIDSIQPSPNTKKMIIISGPEGFINYMAGPKVWAHGYELQGPVKGLIQQVGVQDWEIWKLRVTLHQRSLRTAIRSFASSRSSLSQDVFHTQLNNPEVSAILSSMQSNATVPQTLTEKIVQKYAVGLAAGKFVKAGDYVTISPHRCMTHDNSWPVALKFMSIGASKLHDPNQIVMTLDHDVQNKTDKNLQKYRQIEEFAQHHGVEFYPAGRGIGHQIMVEEGFAWPGTLVVASDSHSNMYGGVGCLGTPIVRTDGASIWATGKTWWQVPNIARVHFTGVLPAGVTGKDVIVALCHLFGKDDVLNHAIEFTGSEETMRSLRVDDRLTIANMTTEWGALSGLFPIDDVLKGWLRGKATTAAMGLADGPYKTHAAQRFTHDRLEELFSNALTADRGAKYAKELFLDLSSLSPYVSGPNSVKVATPIGELEAQNIKVNKAYLVSCTNSRASDIAAAARVFREAAEANGGKVPKIADGVKFYIAAASLPEQQVAEDAGDWQVLLDAGAEALPAGCGPCIGLGTGLLEPGEVGISASNRNFKGRMGSTDAKAYLGSPEVVAASALSGLLKGPGWYQQPEGWTGVIRGEGDGIKEEDRMLTAEEALEKVIGQLDNLIADGEEKFGLSEQKTEPEEKDAGSLTELYPGFPERISGEIVFCDADNINTDGIYPGKYTYQDNVPVETMAQVCMSNYDPSFAGVVKEGDILVSGFNFGCGSSREQAATAILAKKIPLVVSGSFGNIFSRNSINNALMGLEVPRLVERLRESFGDGKTLTRRTGWTLTWDVRRSQIEVTEHDGTTWTHRVGELPPNVQEIIAKGGLENWVKNAIGV
;
A
#
# COMPACT_ATOMS: atom_id res chain seq x y z
N MET A 1 -36.87 -2.19 50.02
CA MET A 1 -37.42 -1.29 51.07
C MET A 1 -38.46 -0.39 50.41
N LEU A 2 -39.69 -0.44 50.94
CA LEU A 2 -40.83 0.41 50.58
C LEU A 2 -40.60 1.87 51.01
N VAL A 3 -41.15 2.84 50.27
CA VAL A 3 -42.19 3.80 50.74
C VAL A 3 -42.53 4.79 49.62
N SER A 4 -43.83 4.87 49.30
CA SER A 4 -44.47 5.89 48.46
C SER A 4 -44.91 7.12 49.29
N THR A 5 -45.11 8.29 48.66
CA THR A 5 -46.19 9.22 49.05
C THR A 5 -46.61 10.14 47.88
N ARG A 6 -47.87 10.59 47.92
CA ARG A 6 -48.74 11.12 46.85
C ARG A 6 -48.76 12.68 46.75
N CYS A 7 -49.25 13.18 45.59
CA CYS A 7 -49.67 14.56 45.20
C CYS A 7 -50.84 15.17 46.05
N PRO A 8 -51.59 16.26 45.68
CA PRO A 8 -51.53 17.29 44.58
C PRO A 8 -51.96 18.77 44.97
N HIS A 9 -51.97 19.73 44.00
CA HIS A 9 -52.91 20.90 43.80
C HIS A 9 -52.47 21.69 42.52
N TRP A 10 -53.19 21.79 41.38
CA TRP A 10 -54.38 22.59 40.94
C TRP A 10 -54.29 24.14 40.97
N ARG A 11 -54.21 24.77 39.78
CA ARG A 11 -55.15 25.83 39.29
C ARG A 11 -54.90 26.25 37.81
N THR A 12 -56.02 26.43 37.10
CA THR A 12 -56.25 26.80 35.69
C THR A 12 -56.70 28.26 35.54
N LEU A 13 -56.67 28.82 34.30
CA LEU A 13 -57.54 29.88 33.69
C LEU A 13 -56.84 30.42 32.40
N LYS A 14 -57.45 30.81 31.26
CA LYS A 14 -58.79 30.72 30.63
C LYS A 14 -58.64 31.30 29.19
N LEU A 15 -59.41 30.80 28.22
CA LEU A 15 -59.72 31.44 26.92
C LEU A 15 -61.04 32.26 27.03
N PRO A 16 -61.37 33.09 26.02
CA PRO A 16 -62.76 33.09 25.54
C PRO A 16 -62.95 33.13 24.00
N HIS A 17 -64.17 32.72 23.62
CA HIS A 17 -64.75 32.44 22.30
C HIS A 17 -65.22 33.65 21.47
N HIS A 18 -65.44 33.45 20.16
CA HIS A 18 -66.73 33.77 19.50
C HIS A 18 -66.92 33.03 18.14
N ILE A 19 -68.15 32.57 17.88
CA ILE A 19 -68.73 32.09 16.60
C ILE A 19 -70.07 32.86 16.39
N PRO A 20 -70.60 33.01 15.16
CA PRO A 20 -71.89 32.39 14.84
C PRO A 20 -72.01 31.75 13.42
N ARG A 21 -73.02 30.86 13.28
CA ARG A 21 -73.41 29.97 12.14
C ARG A 21 -74.56 30.59 11.25
N PRO A 22 -75.43 29.84 10.51
CA PRO A 22 -75.31 29.29 9.13
C PRO A 22 -76.60 29.48 8.23
N SER A 23 -76.72 28.70 7.13
CA SER A 23 -77.90 28.38 6.26
C SER A 23 -78.13 29.32 5.05
N SER A 24 -78.64 28.94 3.87
CA SER A 24 -79.58 27.86 3.47
C SER A 24 -79.61 27.63 1.93
N SER A 25 -79.87 26.38 1.50
CA SER A 25 -80.70 25.86 0.34
C SER A 25 -80.70 26.60 -1.03
N VAL A 26 -80.72 25.94 -2.21
CA VAL A 26 -81.85 25.17 -2.80
C VAL A 26 -81.36 24.40 -4.06
N ALA A 27 -82.05 23.28 -4.33
CA ALA A 27 -81.92 22.33 -5.43
C ALA A 27 -82.18 22.86 -6.86
N SER A 28 -81.69 22.17 -7.90
CA SER A 28 -82.52 21.27 -8.75
C SER A 28 -81.82 20.80 -10.06
N ARG A 29 -81.98 19.49 -10.30
CA ARG A 29 -82.20 18.71 -11.55
C ARG A 29 -81.40 18.96 -12.85
N ASN A 30 -80.73 17.87 -13.24
CA ASN A 30 -80.52 17.27 -14.58
C ASN A 30 -81.18 17.94 -15.79
N TYR A 31 -80.43 18.12 -16.89
CA TYR A 31 -80.57 17.35 -18.15
C TYR A 31 -79.36 17.62 -19.08
N SER A 32 -78.98 16.60 -19.84
CA SER A 32 -77.88 16.55 -20.81
C SER A 32 -77.99 17.54 -21.99
N THR A 33 -76.87 18.08 -22.49
CA THR A 33 -76.29 17.82 -23.84
C THR A 33 -75.21 18.84 -24.26
N ALA A 34 -74.11 18.30 -24.81
CA ALA A 34 -73.23 18.79 -25.89
C ALA A 34 -72.46 20.15 -25.84
N ALA A 35 -71.13 20.00 -26.09
CA ALA A 35 -70.24 20.77 -26.99
C ALA A 35 -69.44 22.02 -26.51
N SER A 36 -68.14 21.77 -26.32
CA SER A 36 -66.92 22.52 -26.72
C SER A 36 -66.80 24.07 -26.62
N SER A 37 -65.79 24.55 -25.88
CA SER A 37 -64.57 25.21 -26.40
C SER A 37 -63.63 25.72 -25.28
N THR A 38 -62.32 25.75 -25.58
CA THR A 38 -61.11 25.91 -24.75
C THR A 38 -60.91 27.22 -23.96
N PRO A 39 -59.96 27.23 -22.99
CA PRO A 39 -58.95 28.30 -22.99
C PRO A 39 -57.51 27.83 -22.65
N LYS A 40 -56.57 28.03 -23.59
CA LYS A 40 -55.11 28.03 -23.34
C LYS A 40 -54.56 29.45 -23.47
N ARG A 41 -54.56 30.27 -22.40
CA ARG A 41 -53.82 31.56 -22.43
C ARG A 41 -53.31 32.10 -21.10
N ARG A 42 -53.59 31.48 -19.95
CA ARG A 42 -53.17 31.99 -18.62
C ARG A 42 -51.91 31.35 -18.01
N VAL A 43 -51.38 30.27 -18.58
CA VAL A 43 -50.22 29.55 -18.00
C VAL A 43 -48.89 30.18 -18.41
N TRP A 44 -48.76 30.68 -19.65
CA TRP A 44 -47.49 31.19 -20.17
C TRP A 44 -46.97 32.43 -19.43
N VAL A 45 -47.85 33.37 -19.06
CA VAL A 45 -47.45 34.63 -18.41
C VAL A 45 -46.86 34.41 -17.01
N ARG A 46 -47.34 33.39 -16.26
CA ARG A 46 -46.77 33.03 -14.95
C ARG A 46 -45.44 32.29 -15.08
N LEU A 47 -45.28 31.45 -16.10
CA LEU A 47 -44.03 30.74 -16.33
C LEU A 47 -42.89 31.71 -16.67
N THR A 48 -43.15 32.69 -17.54
CA THR A 48 -42.14 33.68 -18.00
C THR A 48 -41.68 34.60 -16.87
N ALA A 49 -42.58 35.03 -15.98
CA ALA A 49 -42.21 35.88 -14.84
C ALA A 49 -41.33 35.14 -13.81
N VAL A 50 -41.61 33.85 -13.56
CA VAL A 50 -40.80 33.02 -12.64
C VAL A 50 -39.42 32.72 -13.25
N THR A 51 -39.35 32.47 -14.57
CA THR A 51 -38.06 32.23 -15.24
C THR A 51 -37.19 33.49 -15.28
N LEU A 52 -37.76 34.67 -15.55
CA LEU A 52 -37.01 35.93 -15.54
C LEU A 52 -36.49 36.28 -14.15
N THR A 53 -37.29 36.03 -13.10
CA THR A 53 -36.88 36.29 -11.71
C THR A 53 -35.81 35.30 -11.25
N ALA A 54 -35.93 34.01 -11.61
CA ALA A 54 -34.92 33.01 -11.31
C ALA A 54 -33.61 33.25 -12.08
N ALA A 55 -33.69 33.71 -13.34
CA ALA A 55 -32.51 34.09 -14.13
C ALA A 55 -31.80 35.33 -13.57
N ALA A 56 -32.56 36.33 -13.10
CA ALA A 56 -32.00 37.53 -12.47
C ALA A 56 -31.32 37.21 -11.11
N ILE A 57 -31.95 36.34 -10.29
CA ILE A 57 -31.35 35.85 -9.04
C ILE A 57 -30.11 35.01 -9.34
N GLY A 58 -30.16 34.13 -10.36
CA GLY A 58 -29.02 33.34 -10.80
C GLY A 58 -27.86 34.19 -11.30
N ALA A 59 -28.14 35.25 -12.07
CA ALA A 59 -27.13 36.19 -12.54
C ALA A 59 -26.53 37.02 -11.39
N TYR A 60 -27.35 37.44 -10.42
CA TYR A 60 -26.89 38.17 -9.24
C TYR A 60 -26.04 37.30 -8.30
N LEU A 61 -26.44 36.03 -8.08
CA LEU A 61 -25.66 35.07 -7.31
C LEU A 61 -24.34 34.72 -8.01
N ARG A 62 -24.36 34.54 -9.34
CA ARG A 62 -23.13 34.29 -10.13
C ARG A 62 -22.17 35.47 -10.10
N SER A 63 -22.68 36.69 -10.24
CA SER A 63 -21.88 37.92 -10.11
C SER A 63 -21.27 38.08 -8.71
N ARG A 64 -21.98 37.70 -7.63
CA ARG A 64 -21.42 37.68 -6.27
C ARG A 64 -20.41 36.56 -6.05
N GLN A 65 -20.62 35.40 -6.67
CA GLN A 65 -19.69 34.28 -6.62
C GLN A 65 -18.35 34.66 -7.29
N ASP A 66 -18.41 35.28 -8.48
CA ASP A 66 -17.22 35.72 -9.22
C ASP A 66 -16.40 36.78 -8.45
N THR A 67 -17.04 37.63 -7.62
CA THR A 67 -16.33 38.59 -6.74
C THR A 67 -15.74 37.96 -5.48
N LEU A 68 -16.35 36.89 -4.94
CA LEU A 68 -15.81 36.16 -3.77
C LEU A 68 -14.65 35.24 -4.15
N ASP A 69 -14.60 34.76 -5.39
CA ASP A 69 -13.54 33.91 -5.94
C ASP A 69 -12.25 34.69 -6.33
N ALA A 70 -12.24 36.03 -6.17
CA ALA A 70 -11.15 36.91 -6.60
C ALA A 70 -10.24 37.42 -5.46
N ASN A 71 -10.73 37.48 -4.21
CA ASN A 71 -9.95 38.00 -3.07
C ASN A 71 -9.11 36.91 -2.40
N LEU A 72 -7.82 37.20 -2.16
CA LEU A 72 -6.90 36.28 -1.50
C LEU A 72 -7.32 36.09 -0.03
N ASN A 73 -7.58 34.85 0.35
CA ASN A 73 -8.08 34.50 1.69
C ASN A 73 -7.35 33.24 2.22
N PRO A 74 -7.02 33.16 3.52
CA PRO A 74 -6.36 31.97 4.09
C PRO A 74 -7.19 30.68 3.99
N LEU A 75 -8.53 30.81 3.91
CA LEU A 75 -9.46 29.67 3.95
C LEU A 75 -9.90 29.18 2.58
N THR A 76 -9.97 30.05 1.57
CA THR A 76 -10.49 29.73 0.22
C THR A 76 -9.46 30.07 -0.86
N PHE A 77 -9.50 29.33 -1.97
CA PHE A 77 -8.62 29.61 -3.11
C PHE A 77 -9.20 30.73 -3.97
N ALA A 78 -8.37 31.72 -4.26
CA ALA A 78 -8.61 32.79 -5.21
C ALA A 78 -7.87 32.53 -6.52
N ARG A 79 -8.42 33.00 -7.64
CA ARG A 79 -7.81 32.81 -8.95
C ARG A 79 -6.89 33.97 -9.33
N TYR A 80 -5.67 33.62 -9.72
CA TYR A 80 -4.65 34.51 -10.26
C TYR A 80 -4.29 34.11 -11.67
N LYS A 81 -3.78 35.04 -12.47
CA LYS A 81 -3.26 34.80 -13.82
C LYS A 81 -1.76 34.97 -13.84
N LEU A 82 -1.07 34.09 -14.55
CA LEU A 82 0.35 34.23 -14.82
C LEU A 82 0.61 35.34 -15.83
N VAL A 83 1.18 36.46 -15.39
CA VAL A 83 1.40 37.66 -16.22
C VAL A 83 2.76 37.65 -16.88
N SER A 84 3.80 37.23 -16.15
CA SER A 84 5.14 37.12 -16.70
C SER A 84 5.94 36.04 -15.97
N ARG A 85 6.95 35.51 -16.68
CA ARG A 85 7.95 34.60 -16.14
C ARG A 85 9.33 35.07 -16.60
N GLU A 86 10.13 35.59 -15.68
CA GLU A 86 11.51 36.00 -15.92
C GLU A 86 12.45 34.88 -15.46
N GLN A 87 13.35 34.43 -16.33
CA GLN A 87 14.33 33.41 -15.97
C GLN A 87 15.51 34.05 -15.22
N VAL A 88 15.84 33.53 -14.04
CA VAL A 88 16.93 34.02 -13.17
C VAL A 88 18.19 33.17 -13.35
N SER A 89 18.05 31.86 -13.52
CA SER A 89 19.14 30.92 -13.80
C SER A 89 18.64 29.71 -14.61
N SER A 90 19.50 28.72 -14.90
CA SER A 90 19.04 27.47 -15.52
C SER A 90 18.00 26.72 -14.68
N THR A 91 17.89 27.00 -13.38
CA THR A 91 16.99 26.30 -12.46
C THR A 91 16.00 27.20 -11.73
N ASN A 92 16.11 28.53 -11.78
CA ASN A 92 15.22 29.44 -11.05
C ASN A 92 14.54 30.45 -11.98
N SER A 93 13.25 30.73 -11.74
CA SER A 93 12.49 31.77 -12.45
C SER A 93 11.61 32.57 -11.49
N ILE A 94 11.39 33.84 -11.80
CA ILE A 94 10.45 34.72 -11.11
C ILE A 94 9.12 34.68 -11.86
N PHE A 95 8.06 34.32 -11.16
CA PHE A 95 6.68 34.31 -11.66
C PHE A 95 5.94 35.54 -11.14
N THR A 96 5.33 36.32 -12.03
CA THR A 96 4.50 37.47 -11.66
C THR A 96 3.03 37.14 -11.90
N LEU A 97 2.21 37.27 -10.86
CA LEU A 97 0.81 36.88 -10.84
C LEU A 97 -0.08 38.07 -10.50
N GLU A 98 -1.23 38.17 -11.18
CA GLU A 98 -2.26 39.20 -10.91
C GLU A 98 -3.62 38.54 -10.66
N PRO A 99 -4.50 39.14 -9.83
CA PRO A 99 -5.86 38.63 -9.64
C PRO A 99 -6.62 38.48 -10.97
N ALA A 100 -7.39 37.40 -11.12
CA ALA A 100 -8.08 37.08 -12.38
C ALA A 100 -9.24 38.04 -12.72
N ALA A 101 -9.78 38.75 -11.71
CA ALA A 101 -10.83 39.75 -11.77
C ALA A 101 -10.45 40.95 -10.88
N SER A 102 -11.19 42.08 -10.95
CA SER A 102 -10.97 43.26 -10.09
C SER A 102 -11.24 42.93 -8.62
N ALA A 103 -10.23 42.39 -7.95
CA ALA A 103 -10.20 42.14 -6.52
C ALA A 103 -9.79 43.43 -5.79
N ASP A 104 -10.05 43.51 -4.49
CA ASP A 104 -9.50 44.56 -3.61
C ASP A 104 -8.64 43.86 -2.56
N ASN A 105 -7.41 43.50 -2.95
CA ASN A 105 -6.48 42.76 -2.08
C ASN A 105 -5.50 43.69 -1.35
N HIS A 106 -5.60 45.00 -1.57
CA HIS A 106 -4.65 45.99 -1.07
C HIS A 106 -4.51 45.93 0.47
N GLU A 107 -5.62 45.96 1.21
CA GLU A 107 -5.59 45.91 2.67
C GLU A 107 -5.01 44.57 3.18
N THR A 108 -5.39 43.45 2.56
CA THR A 108 -4.89 42.11 2.90
C THR A 108 -3.38 42.01 2.72
N TYR A 109 -2.85 42.55 1.62
CA TYR A 109 -1.41 42.58 1.36
C TYR A 109 -0.69 43.50 2.34
N GLU A 110 -1.22 44.70 2.58
CA GLU A 110 -0.62 45.66 3.50
C GLU A 110 -0.50 45.12 4.92
N ILE A 111 -1.54 44.43 5.42
CA ILE A 111 -1.48 43.76 6.73
C ILE A 111 -0.39 42.69 6.73
N ALA A 112 -0.29 41.86 5.68
CA ALA A 112 0.72 40.80 5.60
C ALA A 112 2.15 41.38 5.55
N TRP A 113 2.38 42.40 4.73
CA TRP A 113 3.65 43.15 4.63
C TRP A 113 4.02 43.88 5.92
N GLN A 114 3.07 44.10 6.82
CA GLN A 114 3.30 44.74 8.12
C GLN A 114 3.38 43.76 9.28
N THR A 115 3.21 42.44 9.09
CA THR A 115 3.13 41.44 10.20
C THR A 115 4.37 40.55 10.32
N GLY A 116 4.85 39.97 9.23
CA GLY A 116 5.92 38.98 9.29
C GLY A 116 6.20 38.31 7.96
N VAL A 117 7.10 37.33 7.94
CA VAL A 117 7.31 36.50 6.75
C VAL A 117 6.05 35.69 6.50
N TRP A 118 5.52 35.74 5.28
CA TRP A 118 4.27 35.10 4.89
C TRP A 118 4.40 34.34 3.56
N SER A 119 3.49 33.40 3.35
CA SER A 119 3.43 32.54 2.17
C SER A 119 2.02 32.49 1.59
N VAL A 120 1.92 32.01 0.36
CA VAL A 120 0.65 31.64 -0.27
C VAL A 120 0.73 30.23 -0.82
N MET A 121 -0.35 29.48 -0.67
CA MET A 121 -0.43 28.11 -1.15
C MET A 121 -0.96 28.08 -2.58
N PHE A 122 -0.11 27.64 -3.50
CA PHE A 122 -0.45 27.35 -4.89
C PHE A 122 -1.05 25.97 -5.00
N LYS A 123 -2.19 25.85 -5.67
CA LYS A 123 -2.83 24.56 -5.95
C LYS A 123 -2.58 24.13 -7.38
N GLN A 124 -2.14 22.88 -7.54
CA GLN A 124 -2.15 22.21 -8.83
C GLN A 124 -3.55 21.63 -9.08
N PRO A 125 -4.27 22.06 -10.13
CA PRO A 125 -5.66 21.66 -10.35
C PRO A 125 -5.84 20.15 -10.54
N GLN A 126 -4.91 19.48 -11.23
CA GLN A 126 -5.04 18.05 -11.55
C GLN A 126 -4.77 17.12 -10.36
N LEU A 127 -3.84 17.47 -9.48
CA LEU A 127 -3.44 16.61 -8.35
C LEU A 127 -4.02 17.07 -7.01
N GLN A 128 -4.71 18.21 -6.95
CA GLN A 128 -5.17 18.87 -5.72
C GLN A 128 -4.06 19.09 -4.66
N ILE A 129 -2.79 19.03 -5.08
CA ILE A 129 -1.62 19.26 -4.24
C ILE A 129 -1.41 20.77 -4.07
N GLY A 130 -1.26 21.20 -2.82
CA GLY A 130 -0.98 22.59 -2.45
C GLY A 130 0.48 22.79 -2.03
N ARG A 131 1.12 23.88 -2.46
CA ARG A 131 2.47 24.28 -2.01
C ARG A 131 2.62 25.74 -1.69
N ASP A 132 3.23 26.00 -0.55
CA ASP A 132 3.48 27.34 -0.03
C ASP A 132 4.70 27.94 -0.72
N TYR A 133 4.54 29.14 -1.28
CA TYR A 133 5.60 29.95 -1.85
C TYR A 133 5.56 31.34 -1.22
N THR A 134 6.72 31.88 -0.88
CA THR A 134 6.85 33.23 -0.31
C THR A 134 6.90 34.27 -1.42
N PRO A 135 6.03 35.29 -1.40
CA PRO A 135 6.10 36.38 -2.35
C PRO A 135 7.35 37.23 -2.10
N LEU A 136 7.99 37.64 -3.18
CA LEU A 136 9.05 38.65 -3.17
C LEU A 136 8.45 40.03 -2.86
N PRO A 137 9.20 40.92 -2.20
CA PRO A 137 8.77 42.29 -1.96
C PRO A 137 8.37 43.03 -3.24
N PRO A 138 7.44 44.00 -3.16
CA PRO A 138 7.14 44.88 -4.28
C PRO A 138 8.37 45.71 -4.66
N VAL A 139 8.50 46.04 -5.94
CA VAL A 139 9.57 46.92 -6.46
C VAL A 139 9.00 48.32 -6.60
N ASP A 140 9.75 49.33 -6.15
CA ASP A 140 9.26 50.71 -6.01
C ASP A 140 8.89 51.42 -7.32
N ASP A 141 9.31 50.90 -8.48
CA ASP A 141 9.04 51.49 -9.81
C ASP A 141 7.73 50.98 -10.46
N ALA A 142 6.86 50.32 -9.69
CA ALA A 142 5.64 49.72 -10.21
C ALA A 142 4.50 50.78 -10.33
N ASN A 143 3.95 50.95 -11.54
CA ASN A 143 2.75 51.76 -11.83
C ASN A 143 1.61 51.47 -10.83
N GLU A 144 0.65 52.40 -10.65
CA GLU A 144 -0.50 52.19 -9.74
C GLU A 144 -1.28 50.89 -10.03
N ASP A 145 -1.34 50.45 -11.29
CA ASP A 145 -1.96 49.19 -11.73
C ASP A 145 -1.20 47.92 -11.29
N ALA A 146 0.08 48.03 -10.92
CA ALA A 146 0.93 46.90 -10.53
C ALA A 146 0.94 46.63 -9.01
N LYS A 147 0.22 47.45 -8.22
CA LYS A 147 0.13 47.34 -6.74
C LYS A 147 -0.52 46.05 -6.24
N GLU A 148 -1.27 45.33 -7.09
CA GLU A 148 -1.90 44.06 -6.71
C GLU A 148 -1.17 42.80 -7.23
N SER A 149 -0.05 42.98 -7.93
CA SER A 149 0.74 41.87 -8.47
C SER A 149 1.64 41.24 -7.39
N LEU A 150 1.75 39.91 -7.41
CA LEU A 150 2.64 39.16 -6.52
C LEU A 150 3.72 38.46 -7.34
N ARG A 151 4.97 38.56 -6.89
CA ARG A 151 6.14 37.95 -7.53
C ARG A 151 6.66 36.76 -6.71
N PHE A 152 7.05 35.67 -7.34
CA PHE A 152 7.52 34.45 -6.65
C PHE A 152 8.79 33.90 -7.29
N LEU A 153 9.85 33.68 -6.49
CA LEU A 153 11.05 32.99 -6.95
C LEU A 153 10.87 31.48 -6.80
N ILE A 154 10.72 30.76 -7.92
CA ILE A 154 10.39 29.34 -7.94
C ILE A 154 11.47 28.56 -8.69
N ARG A 155 12.07 27.60 -7.99
CA ARG A 155 13.00 26.64 -8.59
C ARG A 155 12.25 25.61 -9.44
N ARG A 156 12.76 25.34 -10.63
CA ARG A 156 12.38 24.17 -11.44
C ARG A 156 13.02 22.94 -10.81
N ASP A 157 12.27 22.31 -9.92
CA ASP A 157 12.62 21.02 -9.36
C ASP A 157 12.13 19.90 -10.30
N PRO A 158 13.03 19.03 -10.83
CA PRO A 158 12.64 17.89 -11.66
C PRO A 158 11.64 16.94 -10.98
N HIS A 159 11.68 16.86 -9.65
CA HIS A 159 10.82 16.00 -8.84
C HIS A 159 9.69 16.76 -8.13
N GLY A 160 9.59 18.07 -8.33
CA GLY A 160 8.60 18.90 -7.66
C GLY A 160 7.31 19.03 -8.46
N GLU A 161 6.21 18.43 -8.00
CA GLU A 161 4.92 18.43 -8.71
C GLU A 161 4.39 19.83 -9.04
N VAL A 162 4.26 20.69 -8.02
CA VAL A 162 3.73 22.05 -8.21
C VAL A 162 4.73 22.95 -8.94
N SER A 163 6.03 22.85 -8.65
CA SER A 163 7.04 23.64 -9.36
C SER A 163 7.12 23.27 -10.84
N ARG A 164 7.11 21.98 -11.17
CA ARG A 164 7.11 21.50 -12.56
C ARG A 164 5.85 21.99 -13.29
N TYR A 165 4.68 21.84 -12.67
CA TYR A 165 3.42 22.39 -13.17
C TYR A 165 3.53 23.89 -13.45
N LEU A 166 4.02 24.70 -12.51
CA LEU A 166 4.15 26.14 -12.71
C LEU A 166 5.11 26.48 -13.86
N HIS A 167 6.20 25.73 -14.00
CA HIS A 167 7.16 25.90 -15.11
C HIS A 167 6.62 25.42 -16.47
N THR A 168 5.53 24.65 -16.54
CA THR A 168 4.85 24.32 -17.82
C THR A 168 3.75 25.30 -18.20
N LEU A 169 3.32 26.17 -17.29
CA LEU A 169 2.25 27.14 -17.58
C LEU A 169 2.68 28.21 -18.59
N GLN A 170 1.77 28.52 -19.50
CA GLN A 170 1.89 29.63 -20.44
C GLN A 170 1.37 30.92 -19.81
N ARG A 171 1.81 32.06 -20.35
CA ARG A 171 1.30 33.39 -19.97
C ARG A 171 -0.22 33.43 -20.15
N GLY A 172 -0.93 33.99 -19.16
CA GLY A 172 -2.39 34.05 -19.09
C GLY A 172 -3.04 32.84 -18.40
N ALA A 173 -2.29 31.79 -18.06
CA ALA A 173 -2.82 30.64 -17.35
C ALA A 173 -3.37 31.02 -15.97
N SER A 174 -4.54 30.46 -15.62
CA SER A 174 -5.15 30.63 -14.30
C SER A 174 -4.50 29.70 -13.28
N ILE A 175 -4.20 30.24 -12.10
CA ILE A 175 -3.58 29.56 -10.97
C ILE A 175 -4.47 29.81 -9.75
N GLU A 176 -4.77 28.77 -8.99
CA GLU A 176 -5.54 28.88 -7.75
C GLU A 176 -4.59 29.04 -6.55
N MET A 177 -4.78 30.09 -5.76
CA MET A 177 -3.93 30.45 -4.61
C MET A 177 -4.75 30.76 -3.36
N ARG A 178 -4.30 30.32 -2.18
CA ARG A 178 -4.89 30.75 -0.88
C ARG A 178 -3.82 31.28 0.05
N GLY A 179 -4.16 32.23 0.91
CA GLY A 179 -3.24 32.95 1.80
C GLY A 179 -3.77 34.35 2.11
N PRO A 180 -2.98 35.28 2.64
CA PRO A 180 -1.64 35.12 3.21
C PRO A 180 -1.61 34.16 4.40
N GLN A 181 -0.57 33.33 4.53
CA GLN A 181 -0.29 32.58 5.76
C GLN A 181 0.98 33.13 6.41
N ILE A 182 0.90 33.61 7.65
CA ILE A 182 2.08 34.11 8.38
C ILE A 182 2.92 32.91 8.86
N GLU A 183 4.15 32.82 8.38
CA GLU A 183 5.13 31.75 8.67
C GLU A 183 6.06 32.11 9.84
N CYS A 184 6.34 33.40 10.00
CA CYS A 184 7.15 33.96 11.09
C CYS A 184 6.73 35.39 11.34
N GLU A 185 6.15 35.66 12.50
CA GLU A 185 6.00 37.03 12.99
C GLU A 185 7.38 37.57 13.35
N ILE A 186 7.68 38.80 12.94
CA ILE A 186 8.90 39.49 13.34
C ILE A 186 8.46 40.56 14.34
N ASP A 187 8.88 40.45 15.59
CA ASP A 187 8.54 41.43 16.62
C ASP A 187 9.18 42.80 16.30
N PRO A 188 8.47 43.94 16.42
CA PRO A 188 9.03 45.28 16.22
C PRO A 188 10.26 45.62 17.09
N GLU A 189 10.51 44.88 18.17
CA GLU A 189 11.70 45.01 19.03
C GLU A 189 12.93 44.24 18.52
N VAL A 190 12.79 43.42 17.46
CA VAL A 190 13.92 42.73 16.82
C VAL A 190 14.76 43.74 16.05
N ASN A 191 15.99 43.95 16.52
CA ASN A 191 16.92 44.89 15.90
C ASN A 191 17.99 44.21 15.05
N ASP A 192 18.35 42.95 15.35
CA ASP A 192 19.42 42.25 14.65
C ASP A 192 18.94 40.87 14.19
N ILE A 193 18.95 40.65 12.86
CA ILE A 193 18.56 39.39 12.22
C ILE A 193 19.78 38.74 11.57
N LEU A 194 20.05 37.47 11.89
CA LEU A 194 20.89 36.59 11.09
C LEU A 194 19.99 35.70 10.25
N PHE A 195 19.97 35.88 8.94
CA PHE A 195 19.18 35.08 8.01
C PHE A 195 20.06 34.07 7.29
N ILE A 196 19.73 32.80 7.37
CA ILE A 196 20.45 31.71 6.72
C ILE A 196 19.55 31.14 5.63
N ALA A 197 19.88 31.41 4.37
CA ALA A 197 19.07 31.08 3.21
C ALA A 197 19.74 29.99 2.35
N GLY A 198 19.01 28.93 2.01
CA GLY A 198 19.40 27.90 1.04
C GLY A 198 18.57 27.99 -0.23
N GLY A 199 19.21 28.21 -1.38
CA GLY A 199 18.56 28.32 -2.69
C GLY A 199 17.48 29.40 -2.72
N THR A 200 16.23 29.02 -3.04
CA THR A 200 15.08 29.95 -3.06
C THR A 200 14.64 30.46 -1.69
N GLY A 201 15.23 29.97 -0.60
CA GLY A 201 15.06 30.52 0.76
C GLY A 201 15.48 32.00 0.91
N ILE A 202 16.11 32.59 -0.12
CA ILE A 202 16.39 34.02 -0.22
C ILE A 202 15.12 34.89 -0.31
N ALA A 203 14.02 34.36 -0.86
CA ALA A 203 12.77 35.12 -0.98
C ALA A 203 12.20 35.52 0.40
N PRO A 204 12.09 34.61 1.37
CA PRO A 204 11.83 34.97 2.77
C PRO A 204 12.82 35.96 3.40
N ALA A 205 14.10 35.91 3.03
CA ALA A 205 15.11 36.83 3.56
C ALA A 205 14.88 38.27 3.06
N LEU A 206 14.57 38.43 1.77
CA LEU A 206 14.19 39.70 1.16
C LEU A 206 12.90 40.26 1.80
N GLN A 207 11.92 39.40 2.06
CA GLN A 207 10.70 39.79 2.75
C GLN A 207 10.97 40.25 4.20
N ALA A 208 11.81 39.53 4.95
CA ALA A 208 12.23 39.96 6.29
C ALA A 208 12.95 41.32 6.28
N ALA A 209 13.87 41.53 5.33
CA ALA A 209 14.56 42.81 5.14
C ALA A 209 13.58 43.95 4.83
N TYR A 210 12.63 43.72 3.90
CA TYR A 210 11.60 44.68 3.55
C TYR A 210 10.76 45.10 4.76
N ILE A 211 10.33 44.14 5.60
CA ILE A 211 9.50 44.39 6.79
C ILE A 211 10.24 45.25 7.82
N ILE A 212 11.45 44.86 8.21
CA ILE A 212 12.19 45.56 9.27
C ILE A 212 12.59 46.98 8.86
N PHE A 213 12.89 47.20 7.58
CA PHE A 213 13.24 48.53 7.09
C PHE A 213 12.03 49.44 6.92
N ARG A 214 10.87 48.89 6.53
CA ARG A 214 9.61 49.65 6.42
C ARG A 214 9.05 50.08 7.79
N ARG A 215 9.32 49.32 8.85
CA ARG A 215 8.85 49.58 10.22
C ARG A 215 9.76 50.48 11.06
N ALA A 216 10.89 50.96 10.53
CA ALA A 216 11.82 51.79 11.28
C ALA A 216 11.21 53.18 11.60
N VAL A 217 10.37 53.27 12.63
CA VAL A 217 9.60 54.49 12.98
C VAL A 217 10.13 55.20 14.25
N ASP A 218 10.96 54.59 15.09
CA ASP A 218 11.38 55.18 16.39
C ASP A 218 12.91 55.29 16.56
N GLY A 219 13.64 55.85 15.59
CA GLY A 219 15.08 56.12 15.71
C GLY A 219 16.00 54.88 15.84
N ARG A 220 15.43 53.67 15.77
CA ARG A 220 16.14 52.38 15.71
C ARG A 220 16.65 52.11 14.30
N ARG A 221 17.82 51.49 14.18
CA ARG A 221 18.43 51.08 12.90
C ARG A 221 18.59 49.56 12.86
N PRO A 222 17.54 48.83 12.46
CA PRO A 222 17.60 47.38 12.42
C PRO A 222 18.63 46.91 11.39
N LYS A 223 19.25 45.77 11.65
CA LYS A 223 20.27 45.15 10.82
C LYS A 223 19.89 43.73 10.45
N ILE A 224 20.16 43.35 9.20
CA ILE A 224 20.04 41.98 8.72
C ILE A 224 21.33 41.55 8.02
N HIS A 225 21.82 40.38 8.40
CA HIS A 225 22.93 39.73 7.73
C HIS A 225 22.45 38.41 7.12
N ILE A 226 22.67 38.24 5.83
CA ILE A 226 22.18 37.11 5.06
C ILE A 226 23.34 36.21 4.65
N LEU A 227 23.35 34.96 5.12
CA LEU A 227 24.22 33.91 4.61
C LEU A 227 23.44 33.13 3.55
N TRP A 228 23.80 33.29 2.27
CA TRP A 228 23.05 32.70 1.15
C TRP A 228 23.83 31.58 0.47
N ALA A 229 23.41 30.34 0.71
CA ALA A 229 23.98 29.13 0.12
C ALA A 229 23.26 28.74 -1.18
N ASN A 230 24.03 28.49 -2.24
CA ASN A 230 23.56 28.13 -3.57
C ASN A 230 24.36 26.95 -4.12
N ARG A 231 23.70 26.09 -4.93
CA ARG A 231 24.42 25.00 -5.59
C ARG A 231 25.29 25.51 -6.72
N LYS A 232 24.77 26.44 -7.51
CA LYS A 232 25.44 26.98 -8.69
C LYS A 232 25.72 28.46 -8.61
N ARG A 233 26.81 28.93 -9.22
CA ARG A 233 27.14 30.37 -9.27
C ARG A 233 26.07 31.17 -10.02
N GLU A 234 25.45 30.59 -11.05
CA GLU A 234 24.40 31.26 -11.83
C GLU A 234 23.20 31.73 -10.98
N ASP A 235 22.88 31.03 -9.89
CA ASP A 235 21.76 31.37 -8.99
C ASP A 235 21.99 32.67 -8.21
N CYS A 236 23.25 33.11 -8.09
CA CYS A 236 23.65 34.36 -7.47
C CYS A 236 24.68 35.12 -8.33
N ALA A 237 24.50 35.07 -9.65
CA ALA A 237 25.41 35.70 -10.62
C ALA A 237 25.59 37.20 -10.33
N GLY A 238 26.85 37.63 -10.20
CA GLY A 238 27.23 39.00 -9.86
C GLY A 238 27.21 39.34 -8.36
N GLY A 239 26.89 38.38 -7.49
CA GLY A 239 26.95 38.55 -6.03
C GLY A 239 28.39 38.51 -5.50
N VAL A 240 28.72 39.42 -4.57
CA VAL A 240 30.02 39.50 -3.90
C VAL A 240 29.79 39.60 -2.41
N SER A 241 30.43 38.71 -1.64
CA SER A 241 30.29 38.63 -0.18
C SER A 241 30.86 39.88 0.51
N ASP A 242 30.07 40.48 1.40
CA ASP A 242 30.44 41.74 2.05
C ASP A 242 31.51 41.57 3.14
N THR A 243 31.59 40.40 3.79
CA THR A 243 32.52 40.17 4.92
C THR A 243 33.86 39.53 4.49
N ALA A 244 33.96 39.03 3.26
CA ALA A 244 35.12 38.28 2.76
C ALA A 244 36.42 39.09 2.65
N ASN A 245 36.38 40.42 2.80
CA ASN A 245 37.56 41.30 2.76
C ASN A 245 38.11 41.71 4.15
N ILE A 246 37.53 41.26 5.25
CA ILE A 246 37.95 41.65 6.61
C ILE A 246 39.24 40.94 7.06
N SER A 247 39.73 39.93 6.32
CA SER A 247 40.99 39.21 6.61
C SER A 247 42.25 39.79 5.95
N ARG A 248 42.14 40.80 5.06
CA ARG A 248 43.31 41.40 4.35
C ARG A 248 43.75 42.79 4.83
N GLN A 249 43.00 43.43 5.71
CA GLN A 249 43.36 44.74 6.28
C GLN A 249 43.37 44.70 7.80
N LYS A 250 44.40 44.07 8.39
CA LYS A 250 44.96 44.45 9.70
C LYS A 250 46.36 43.82 9.87
N SER A 251 47.30 44.57 9.31
CA SER A 251 48.60 44.91 9.90
C SER A 251 49.54 43.76 10.35
N THR A 252 50.56 43.43 9.55
CA THR A 252 51.90 44.06 9.53
C THR A 252 52.76 43.84 10.77
N TRP A 253 53.69 42.90 10.62
CA TRP A 253 55.13 42.90 10.92
C TRP A 253 55.55 41.54 10.29
N TRP A 254 56.43 41.38 9.31
CA TRP A 254 57.83 41.82 9.15
C TRP A 254 58.22 41.72 7.64
N TRP A 255 59.23 42.48 7.22
CA TRP A 255 59.84 42.51 5.86
C TRP A 255 61.33 42.05 5.99
N PRO A 256 62.11 41.80 4.92
CA PRO A 256 61.96 40.83 3.83
C PRO A 256 63.28 40.01 3.57
N ILE A 257 63.29 39.02 2.66
CA ILE A 257 64.23 38.87 1.51
C ILE A 257 63.96 37.58 0.70
N GLN A 258 63.91 37.81 -0.61
CA GLN A 258 63.73 37.02 -1.84
C GLN A 258 64.28 35.57 -1.95
N LYS A 259 63.57 34.71 -2.70
CA LYS A 259 63.83 34.51 -4.16
C LYS A 259 62.80 33.64 -4.90
N GLU A 260 62.36 34.21 -6.03
CA GLU A 260 62.04 33.64 -7.35
C GLU A 260 61.44 32.23 -7.46
N ILE A 261 60.16 32.16 -7.85
CA ILE A 261 59.70 31.20 -8.88
C ILE A 261 58.76 31.92 -9.84
N THR A 262 59.19 31.97 -11.11
CA THR A 262 58.51 32.55 -12.27
C THR A 262 57.33 31.71 -12.76
N ARG A 263 56.30 32.41 -13.23
CA ARG A 263 55.03 31.93 -13.81
C ARG A 263 55.23 31.11 -15.10
N PRO A 264 54.14 30.49 -15.58
CA PRO A 264 53.65 30.86 -16.89
C PRO A 264 52.22 31.41 -16.83
N ASN A 265 52.04 32.60 -17.41
CA ASN A 265 50.74 33.14 -17.78
C ASN A 265 50.23 32.35 -19.00
N SER A 266 49.05 31.74 -18.88
CA SER A 266 48.09 31.69 -19.99
C SER A 266 46.73 32.10 -19.44
N ALA A 267 46.60 33.40 -19.17
CA ALA A 267 45.31 34.05 -19.19
C ALA A 267 44.85 34.04 -20.64
N LEU A 268 43.81 33.25 -20.94
CA LEU A 268 42.82 33.70 -21.90
C LEU A 268 42.13 34.88 -21.20
N GLU A 269 42.55 36.07 -21.57
CA GLU A 269 41.75 37.29 -21.45
C GLU A 269 40.47 37.05 -22.26
N THR A 270 39.46 36.49 -21.61
CA THR A 270 38.10 36.88 -21.95
C THR A 270 37.89 38.24 -21.30
N SER A 271 37.70 39.24 -22.15
CA SER A 271 37.08 40.53 -21.86
C SER A 271 36.05 40.39 -20.73
N PRO A 272 35.89 41.36 -19.80
CA PRO A 272 34.81 41.31 -18.80
C PRO A 272 33.49 41.44 -19.55
N ALA A 273 33.02 40.33 -20.11
CA ALA A 273 31.63 40.12 -20.43
C ALA A 273 30.95 40.36 -19.09
N GLN A 274 30.28 41.51 -18.99
CA GLN A 274 29.44 41.89 -17.87
C GLN A 274 28.64 40.64 -17.52
N ILE A 275 29.01 39.94 -16.43
CA ILE A 275 28.14 38.90 -15.89
C ILE A 275 26.94 39.70 -15.43
N SER A 276 25.91 39.73 -16.27
CA SER A 276 24.68 40.47 -16.01
C SER A 276 24.18 39.99 -14.67
N GLN A 277 24.17 40.89 -13.67
CA GLN A 277 23.69 40.56 -12.34
C GLN A 277 22.28 39.99 -12.46
N ASN A 278 22.04 38.83 -11.85
CA ASN A 278 20.70 38.25 -11.90
C ASN A 278 19.73 39.11 -11.07
N ALA A 279 18.42 38.96 -11.32
CA ALA A 279 17.40 39.85 -10.76
C ALA A 279 17.43 39.93 -9.22
N ILE A 280 17.69 38.81 -8.54
CA ILE A 280 17.74 38.74 -7.07
C ILE A 280 18.98 39.46 -6.52
N VAL A 281 20.14 39.31 -7.16
CA VAL A 281 21.34 40.04 -6.76
C VAL A 281 21.18 41.55 -6.96
N ARG A 282 20.52 41.98 -8.04
CA ARG A 282 20.18 43.40 -8.27
C ARG A 282 19.32 43.96 -7.13
N GLU A 283 18.25 43.26 -6.75
CA GLU A 283 17.39 43.68 -5.62
C GLU A 283 18.16 43.78 -4.29
N LEU A 284 19.07 42.84 -4.01
CA LEU A 284 19.93 42.91 -2.82
C LEU A 284 20.88 44.12 -2.87
N GLN A 285 21.42 44.47 -4.04
CA GLN A 285 22.25 45.66 -4.20
C GLN A 285 21.45 46.95 -4.03
N ASP A 286 20.24 47.01 -4.59
CA ASP A 286 19.34 48.16 -4.42
C ASP A 286 18.97 48.37 -2.96
N LEU A 287 18.72 47.27 -2.21
CA LEU A 287 18.51 47.32 -0.76
C LEU A 287 19.76 47.82 -0.02
N LYS A 288 20.97 47.39 -0.42
CA LYS A 288 22.24 47.88 0.17
C LYS A 288 22.45 49.38 -0.08
N VAL A 289 22.13 49.86 -1.29
CA VAL A 289 22.22 51.28 -1.64
C VAL A 289 21.22 52.10 -0.83
N ARG A 290 20.00 51.59 -0.66
CA ARG A 290 18.92 52.28 0.07
C ARG A 290 19.13 52.30 1.58
N TYR A 291 19.67 51.22 2.15
CA TYR A 291 19.89 51.04 3.57
C TYR A 291 21.36 50.74 3.89
N PRO A 292 22.28 51.70 3.65
CA PRO A 292 23.71 51.48 3.78
C PRO A 292 24.09 51.08 5.21
N GLY A 293 24.81 49.96 5.34
CA GLY A 293 25.28 49.43 6.62
C GLY A 293 24.22 48.76 7.49
N GLN A 294 22.98 48.59 6.99
CA GLN A 294 21.90 47.88 7.66
C GLN A 294 21.64 46.49 7.06
N ILE A 295 22.03 46.24 5.81
CA ILE A 295 21.98 44.91 5.18
C ILE A 295 23.38 44.49 4.73
N SER A 296 23.71 43.23 4.97
CA SER A 296 24.91 42.58 4.42
C SER A 296 24.59 41.16 3.98
N VAL A 297 25.28 40.69 2.95
CA VAL A 297 25.05 39.41 2.30
C VAL A 297 26.38 38.74 2.00
N ASP A 298 26.52 37.49 2.45
CA ASP A 298 27.62 36.62 2.08
C ASP A 298 27.10 35.44 1.26
N TYR A 299 27.77 35.19 0.13
CA TYR A 299 27.39 34.18 -0.83
C TYR A 299 28.28 32.95 -0.68
N PHE A 300 27.65 31.77 -0.58
CA PHE A 300 28.30 30.47 -0.51
C PHE A 300 27.80 29.64 -1.70
N VAL A 301 28.73 29.11 -2.47
CA VAL A 301 28.46 28.38 -3.71
C VAL A 301 29.19 27.06 -3.72
N ASP A 302 28.43 25.98 -3.89
CA ASP A 302 28.96 24.61 -3.86
C ASP A 302 29.93 24.36 -5.03
N GLU A 303 29.62 24.87 -6.24
CA GLU A 303 30.53 24.86 -7.42
C GLU A 303 31.88 25.54 -7.16
N GLU A 304 31.96 26.43 -6.17
CA GLU A 304 33.18 27.13 -5.79
C GLU A 304 33.79 26.62 -4.48
N HIS A 305 33.24 25.51 -3.95
CA HIS A 305 33.67 24.90 -2.70
C HIS A 305 33.63 25.86 -1.49
N THR A 306 32.65 26.76 -1.47
CA THR A 306 32.43 27.67 -0.34
C THR A 306 31.16 27.26 0.41
N PHE A 307 31.28 27.06 1.73
CA PHE A 307 30.20 26.53 2.57
C PHE A 307 30.03 27.36 3.84
N ILE A 308 28.81 27.44 4.36
CA ILE A 308 28.53 28.08 5.64
C ILE A 308 29.06 27.18 6.76
N SER A 309 29.97 27.69 7.58
CA SER A 309 30.51 26.96 8.73
C SER A 309 30.16 27.66 10.05
N THR A 310 30.51 27.03 11.17
CA THR A 310 30.36 27.65 12.51
C THR A 310 31.17 28.93 12.64
N LYS A 311 32.24 29.12 11.85
CA LYS A 311 33.11 30.30 11.89
C LYS A 311 32.38 31.56 11.45
N GLU A 312 31.68 31.53 10.33
CA GLU A 312 30.99 32.70 9.77
C GLU A 312 29.80 33.10 10.66
N ILE A 313 29.05 32.11 11.14
CA ILE A 313 27.92 32.32 12.06
C ILE A 313 28.41 32.95 13.37
N LYS A 314 29.48 32.39 13.96
CA LYS A 314 30.07 32.91 15.20
C LYS A 314 30.65 34.31 15.01
N ALA A 315 31.33 34.57 13.91
CA ALA A 315 31.90 35.88 13.62
C ALA A 315 30.83 36.98 13.58
N TYR A 316 29.66 36.70 13.01
CA TYR A 316 28.55 37.65 13.03
C TYR A 316 27.96 37.83 14.42
N ILE A 317 27.67 36.74 15.13
CA ILE A 317 27.11 36.80 16.49
C ILE A 317 28.03 37.57 17.45
N ASP A 318 29.34 37.32 17.39
CA ASP A 318 30.36 37.99 18.20
C ASP A 318 30.53 39.47 17.82
N SER A 319 30.17 39.87 16.59
CA SER A 319 30.25 41.26 16.15
C SER A 319 29.15 42.18 16.71
N ILE A 320 28.08 41.60 17.26
CA ILE A 320 26.93 42.33 17.78
C ILE A 320 27.12 42.66 19.25
N GLN A 321 27.20 43.96 19.57
CA GLN A 321 27.31 44.44 20.95
C GLN A 321 26.04 44.08 21.78
N PRO A 322 26.17 43.70 23.06
CA PRO A 322 25.01 43.47 23.92
C PRO A 322 24.27 44.79 24.17
N SER A 323 22.97 44.83 23.87
CA SER A 323 22.09 45.97 24.16
C SER A 323 20.88 45.48 24.95
N PRO A 324 20.58 46.06 26.13
CA PRO A 324 19.60 45.50 27.07
C PRO A 324 18.13 45.64 26.64
N ASN A 325 17.83 46.31 25.52
CA ASN A 325 16.45 46.61 25.06
C ASN A 325 16.15 46.18 23.61
N THR A 326 16.93 45.26 23.03
CA THR A 326 16.74 44.82 21.63
C THR A 326 16.75 43.31 21.50
N LYS A 327 15.73 42.74 20.85
CA LYS A 327 15.66 41.30 20.55
C LYS A 327 16.54 40.98 19.34
N LYS A 328 17.09 39.76 19.31
CA LYS A 328 17.95 39.24 18.24
C LYS A 328 17.35 37.95 17.72
N MET A 329 17.34 37.76 16.40
CA MET A 329 16.66 36.63 15.77
C MET A 329 17.53 35.96 14.71
N ILE A 330 17.58 34.62 14.72
CA ILE A 330 18.17 33.80 13.67
C ILE A 330 17.02 33.16 12.91
N ILE A 331 16.95 33.40 11.60
CA ILE A 331 15.93 32.80 10.73
C ILE A 331 16.62 31.89 9.71
N ILE A 332 16.19 30.64 9.63
CA ILE A 332 16.75 29.64 8.70
C ILE A 332 15.68 29.25 7.68
N SER A 333 15.95 29.43 6.39
CA SER A 333 15.05 29.06 5.29
C SER A 333 15.81 28.30 4.20
N GLY A 334 15.27 27.17 3.76
CA GLY A 334 15.84 26.36 2.68
C GLY A 334 15.20 24.96 2.66
N PRO A 335 15.60 24.08 1.73
CA PRO A 335 15.11 22.70 1.69
C PRO A 335 15.26 21.99 3.05
N GLU A 336 14.42 20.99 3.33
CA GLU A 336 14.40 20.34 4.66
C GLU A 336 15.78 19.83 5.11
N GLY A 337 16.54 19.20 4.19
CA GLY A 337 17.91 18.77 4.46
C GLY A 337 18.85 19.90 4.89
N PHE A 338 18.69 21.10 4.30
CA PHE A 338 19.46 22.28 4.65
C PHE A 338 19.07 22.80 6.04
N ILE A 339 17.78 22.94 6.35
CA ILE A 339 17.31 23.37 7.68
C ILE A 339 17.78 22.38 8.76
N ASN A 340 17.70 21.08 8.49
CA ASN A 340 18.09 20.03 9.41
C ASN A 340 19.59 20.09 9.72
N TYR A 341 20.42 20.35 8.70
CA TYR A 341 21.86 20.52 8.87
C TYR A 341 22.20 21.79 9.66
N MET A 342 21.53 22.91 9.37
CA MET A 342 21.81 24.20 10.02
C MET A 342 21.33 24.25 11.47
N ALA A 343 20.07 23.92 11.74
CA ALA A 343 19.41 24.18 13.02
C ALA A 343 18.67 22.96 13.61
N GLY A 344 18.77 21.79 12.98
CA GLY A 344 18.00 20.60 13.37
C GLY A 344 16.54 20.65 12.92
N PRO A 345 15.84 19.52 12.99
CA PRO A 345 14.56 19.38 12.32
C PRO A 345 13.38 19.91 13.16
N LYS A 346 12.34 20.44 12.48
CA LYS A 346 11.05 20.80 13.11
C LYS A 346 10.32 19.57 13.60
N VAL A 347 9.60 19.66 14.72
CA VAL A 347 8.94 18.49 15.35
C VAL A 347 7.43 18.62 15.23
N TRP A 348 6.76 17.56 14.79
CA TRP A 348 5.31 17.48 14.83
C TRP A 348 4.83 17.06 16.22
N ALA A 349 4.00 17.89 16.85
CA ALA A 349 3.40 17.58 18.13
C ALA A 349 2.02 18.24 18.23
N HIS A 350 1.05 17.58 18.87
CA HIS A 350 -0.29 18.14 19.12
C HIS A 350 -1.05 18.59 17.84
N GLY A 351 -0.75 17.99 16.69
CA GLY A 351 -1.40 18.34 15.42
C GLY A 351 -0.84 19.60 14.73
N TYR A 352 0.24 20.18 15.26
CA TYR A 352 0.93 21.32 14.64
C TYR A 352 2.43 21.04 14.55
N GLU A 353 3.06 21.64 13.55
CA GLU A 353 4.51 21.62 13.38
C GLU A 353 5.12 22.68 14.31
N LEU A 354 5.94 22.23 15.26
CA LEU A 354 6.71 23.08 16.19
C LEU A 354 8.14 23.25 15.69
N GLN A 355 8.81 24.32 16.13
CA GLN A 355 10.21 24.60 15.78
C GLN A 355 11.19 23.47 16.12
N GLY A 356 10.87 22.63 17.11
CA GLY A 356 11.72 21.51 17.53
C GLY A 356 13.01 21.98 18.23
N PRO A 357 13.83 21.05 18.75
CA PRO A 357 15.10 21.42 19.38
C PRO A 357 16.07 22.01 18.37
N VAL A 358 16.87 22.98 18.82
CA VAL A 358 18.00 23.53 18.05
C VAL A 358 19.13 22.50 18.05
N LYS A 359 19.48 22.00 16.86
CA LYS A 359 20.62 21.09 16.61
C LYS A 359 21.49 21.64 15.48
N GLY A 360 22.39 20.82 14.92
CA GLY A 360 23.18 21.21 13.75
C GLY A 360 24.24 22.25 14.07
N LEU A 361 24.64 23.03 13.06
CA LEU A 361 25.68 24.06 13.21
C LEU A 361 25.32 25.13 14.24
N ILE A 362 24.05 25.54 14.32
CA ILE A 362 23.59 26.56 15.28
C ILE A 362 23.80 26.10 16.73
N GLN A 363 23.59 24.81 17.03
CA GLN A 363 23.83 24.27 18.37
C GLN A 363 25.32 24.32 18.75
N GLN A 364 26.21 24.06 17.78
CA GLN A 364 27.66 24.04 18.01
C GLN A 364 28.24 25.43 18.28
N VAL A 365 27.61 26.49 17.74
CA VAL A 365 28.04 27.87 17.96
C VAL A 365 27.74 28.36 19.38
N GLY A 366 26.80 27.72 20.09
CA GLY A 366 26.47 28.06 21.48
C GLY A 366 25.76 29.40 21.62
N VAL A 367 24.67 29.57 20.86
CA VAL A 367 23.92 30.84 20.80
C VAL A 367 23.08 31.03 22.08
N GLN A 368 23.39 32.07 22.86
CA GLN A 368 22.60 32.52 24.02
C GLN A 368 21.93 33.86 23.67
N ASP A 369 20.69 34.06 24.12
CA ASP A 369 19.92 35.30 23.93
C ASP A 369 19.50 35.63 22.48
N TRP A 370 19.38 34.62 21.60
CA TRP A 370 18.78 34.75 20.27
C TRP A 370 17.54 33.89 20.13
N GLU A 371 16.50 34.45 19.52
CA GLU A 371 15.34 33.68 19.06
C GLU A 371 15.67 32.95 17.76
N ILE A 372 15.42 31.65 17.68
CA ILE A 372 15.76 30.84 16.50
C ILE A 372 14.47 30.36 15.84
N TRP A 373 14.29 30.74 14.57
CA TRP A 373 13.11 30.38 13.78
C TRP A 373 13.50 29.65 12.51
N LYS A 374 12.98 28.45 12.34
CA LYS A 374 13.09 27.67 11.11
C LYS A 374 11.87 28.00 10.26
N LEU A 375 12.08 28.57 9.09
CA LEU A 375 11.05 28.82 8.10
C LEU A 375 10.83 27.58 7.25
N ARG A 376 9.58 27.34 6.87
CA ARG A 376 9.26 26.29 5.92
C ARG A 376 9.85 26.66 4.56
N VAL A 377 10.57 25.74 3.94
CA VAL A 377 10.49 25.57 2.49
C VAL A 377 10.03 24.13 2.30
N THR A 378 9.28 23.86 1.23
CA THR A 378 8.90 22.55 0.70
C THR A 378 7.64 21.85 1.26
N LEU A 379 7.05 20.98 0.41
CA LEU A 379 6.64 19.65 0.88
C LEU A 379 5.39 19.55 1.81
N HIS A 380 4.15 19.63 1.29
CA HIS A 380 2.90 19.08 1.91
C HIS A 380 2.04 19.93 2.91
N GLN A 381 0.74 19.67 2.85
CA GLN A 381 -0.43 20.52 3.21
C GLN A 381 -0.83 20.58 4.71
N ARG A 382 -1.39 21.73 5.11
CA ARG A 382 -2.25 21.93 6.30
C ARG A 382 -3.75 21.94 5.91
N SER A 383 -4.58 21.30 6.72
CA SER A 383 -6.04 21.49 6.82
C SER A 383 -6.39 21.77 8.30
N LEU A 384 -7.05 22.89 8.56
CA LEU A 384 -7.49 23.35 9.89
C LEU A 384 -8.92 22.85 10.18
N ARG A 385 -9.08 22.02 11.23
CA ARG A 385 -10.24 22.06 12.16
C ARG A 385 -9.78 21.67 13.57
N THR A 386 -10.29 22.43 14.53
CA THR A 386 -9.81 22.61 15.91
C THR A 386 -10.37 21.57 16.91
N ALA A 387 -9.48 21.09 17.80
CA ALA A 387 -9.67 20.47 19.13
C ALA A 387 -10.47 19.13 19.18
N ILE A 388 -9.96 18.00 19.70
CA ILE A 388 -9.18 17.73 20.92
C ILE A 388 -8.40 16.39 20.72
N ARG A 389 -7.14 16.33 21.20
CA ARG A 389 -6.24 15.17 21.46
C ARG A 389 -5.45 14.51 20.31
N SER A 390 -4.28 15.13 20.03
CA SER A 390 -2.88 14.60 20.04
C SER A 390 -2.66 13.07 20.08
N PHE A 391 -1.71 12.40 19.38
CA PHE A 391 -0.35 12.70 18.89
C PHE A 391 -0.06 11.81 17.64
N ALA A 392 0.47 12.35 16.54
CA ALA A 392 1.89 12.56 16.16
C ALA A 392 2.65 11.31 15.69
N SER A 393 3.08 11.34 14.41
CA SER A 393 4.04 10.42 13.79
C SER A 393 5.31 11.15 13.37
N SER A 394 6.47 10.59 13.72
CA SER A 394 7.78 10.96 13.17
C SER A 394 8.27 9.95 12.14
N ARG A 395 8.64 10.51 10.97
CA ARG A 395 9.80 10.31 10.08
C ARG A 395 10.27 8.91 9.68
N SER A 396 10.33 8.68 8.37
CA SER A 396 11.28 7.79 7.69
C SER A 396 12.40 8.62 7.04
N SER A 397 13.60 8.02 7.00
CA SER A 397 14.83 8.54 6.39
C SER A 397 14.69 8.71 4.87
N LEU A 398 14.89 9.94 4.40
CA LEU A 398 15.22 10.23 3.01
C LEU A 398 16.72 10.01 2.79
N SER A 399 17.07 9.39 1.67
CA SER A 399 18.44 9.28 1.18
C SER A 399 19.11 10.65 1.23
N GLN A 400 20.31 10.71 1.81
CA GLN A 400 21.15 11.90 1.81
C GLN A 400 21.58 12.22 0.37
N ASP A 401 21.20 13.39 -0.13
CA ASP A 401 21.88 14.07 -1.24
C ASP A 401 23.31 14.38 -0.78
N VAL A 402 24.26 13.49 -1.06
CA VAL A 402 25.69 13.73 -0.83
C VAL A 402 26.26 14.48 -2.04
N PHE A 403 26.95 15.60 -1.80
CA PHE A 403 27.62 16.40 -2.83
C PHE A 403 28.70 15.60 -3.57
N HIS A 404 28.72 15.71 -4.90
CA HIS A 404 29.63 14.99 -5.82
C HIS A 404 31.14 15.20 -5.61
N THR A 405 31.56 16.07 -4.70
CA THR A 405 32.97 16.39 -4.44
C THR A 405 33.57 15.61 -3.27
N GLN A 406 32.79 14.78 -2.57
CA GLN A 406 33.29 13.92 -1.48
C GLN A 406 34.04 12.67 -1.98
N LEU A 407 34.09 12.41 -3.28
CA LEU A 407 34.76 11.25 -3.88
C LEU A 407 36.29 11.37 -3.98
N ASN A 408 36.86 12.58 -3.83
CA ASN A 408 38.30 12.84 -4.09
C ASN A 408 39.16 13.06 -2.83
N ASN A 409 38.61 12.93 -1.62
CA ASN A 409 39.40 12.99 -0.39
C ASN A 409 39.99 11.59 -0.10
N PRO A 410 41.32 11.41 0.06
CA PRO A 410 41.94 10.09 0.31
C PRO A 410 41.42 9.39 1.59
N GLU A 411 41.06 10.14 2.63
CA GLU A 411 40.50 9.59 3.87
C GLU A 411 39.04 9.17 3.67
N VAL A 412 38.28 9.91 2.86
CA VAL A 412 36.90 9.55 2.48
C VAL A 412 36.89 8.47 1.41
N SER A 413 37.92 8.35 0.57
CA SER A 413 38.12 7.27 -0.40
C SER A 413 38.45 5.97 0.31
N ALA A 414 39.25 5.98 1.38
CA ALA A 414 39.44 4.80 2.23
C ALA A 414 38.14 4.39 2.95
N ILE A 415 37.34 5.36 3.41
CA ILE A 415 36.01 5.12 3.98
C ILE A 415 35.02 4.65 2.90
N LEU A 416 35.02 5.22 1.69
CA LEU A 416 34.18 4.85 0.54
C LEU A 416 34.59 3.52 -0.10
N SER A 417 35.87 3.13 -0.02
CA SER A 417 36.34 1.80 -0.38
C SER A 417 35.97 0.77 0.69
N SER A 418 35.88 1.18 1.96
CA SER A 418 35.25 0.37 3.02
C SER A 418 33.71 0.37 2.96
N MET A 419 33.12 1.35 2.27
CA MET A 419 31.70 1.51 1.98
C MET A 419 31.36 1.25 0.50
N GLN A 420 32.25 0.57 -0.25
CA GLN A 420 31.83 -0.10 -1.46
C GLN A 420 30.86 -1.17 -0.97
N SER A 421 29.59 -0.80 -0.95
CA SER A 421 28.50 -1.73 -0.81
C SER A 421 28.81 -2.83 -1.81
N ASN A 422 29.05 -4.04 -1.32
CA ASN A 422 28.94 -5.26 -2.12
C ASN A 422 27.81 -5.02 -3.11
N ALA A 423 28.06 -5.16 -4.42
CA ALA A 423 27.06 -4.93 -5.45
C ALA A 423 25.71 -5.49 -4.98
N THR A 424 24.80 -4.61 -4.53
CA THR A 424 23.62 -5.06 -3.82
C THR A 424 22.67 -5.56 -4.89
N VAL A 425 22.46 -6.87 -4.93
CA VAL A 425 21.49 -7.47 -5.84
C VAL A 425 20.10 -6.93 -5.45
N PRO A 426 19.43 -6.08 -6.26
CA PRO A 426 18.21 -5.40 -5.83
C PRO A 426 17.09 -6.41 -5.55
N GLN A 427 16.53 -6.45 -4.34
CA GLN A 427 15.52 -7.41 -3.92
C GLN A 427 14.11 -6.81 -3.82
N THR A 428 13.09 -7.59 -4.15
CA THR A 428 11.69 -7.26 -3.84
C THR A 428 11.45 -7.28 -2.32
N LEU A 429 10.34 -6.74 -1.84
CA LEU A 429 10.02 -6.76 -0.41
C LEU A 429 9.86 -8.21 0.10
N THR A 430 9.22 -9.06 -0.71
CA THR A 430 9.05 -10.49 -0.48
C THR A 430 10.41 -11.17 -0.35
N GLU A 431 11.33 -10.95 -1.31
CA GLU A 431 12.68 -11.51 -1.28
C GLU A 431 13.45 -11.07 -0.03
N LYS A 432 13.35 -9.79 0.38
CA LYS A 432 14.00 -9.28 1.59
C LYS A 432 13.46 -9.90 2.88
N ILE A 433 12.14 -10.02 2.98
CA ILE A 433 11.53 -10.67 4.15
C ILE A 433 12.00 -12.13 4.20
N VAL A 434 12.00 -12.84 3.08
CA VAL A 434 12.42 -14.25 3.04
C VAL A 434 13.89 -14.41 3.36
N GLN A 435 14.76 -13.54 2.81
CA GLN A 435 16.18 -13.46 3.13
C GLN A 435 16.42 -13.36 4.64
N LYS A 436 15.62 -12.55 5.35
CA LYS A 436 15.73 -12.35 6.80
C LYS A 436 15.38 -13.61 7.61
N TYR A 437 14.51 -14.48 7.09
CA TYR A 437 14.07 -15.71 7.76
C TYR A 437 14.67 -16.99 7.18
N ALA A 438 15.47 -16.87 6.12
CA ALA A 438 16.21 -17.99 5.54
C ALA A 438 17.39 -18.38 6.46
N VAL A 439 17.60 -19.68 6.61
CA VAL A 439 18.65 -20.26 7.45
C VAL A 439 19.58 -21.13 6.62
N GLY A 440 20.88 -21.10 6.94
CA GLY A 440 21.87 -21.92 6.25
C GLY A 440 22.26 -21.43 4.85
N LEU A 441 21.99 -20.16 4.52
CA LEU A 441 22.46 -19.56 3.27
C LEU A 441 23.98 -19.42 3.25
N ALA A 442 24.59 -19.63 2.08
CA ALA A 442 26.00 -19.36 1.87
C ALA A 442 26.31 -17.86 2.09
N ALA A 443 27.53 -17.56 2.56
CA ALA A 443 27.95 -16.18 2.78
C ALA A 443 27.83 -15.36 1.49
N GLY A 444 27.09 -14.24 1.53
CA GLY A 444 26.86 -13.37 0.38
C GLY A 444 25.76 -13.83 -0.60
N LYS A 445 25.08 -14.96 -0.36
CA LYS A 445 23.94 -15.39 -1.20
C LYS A 445 22.71 -14.52 -0.93
N PHE A 446 22.26 -13.84 -1.98
CA PHE A 446 20.98 -13.15 -2.02
C PHE A 446 19.87 -14.08 -2.49
N VAL A 447 18.77 -14.09 -1.76
CA VAL A 447 17.54 -14.83 -2.06
C VAL A 447 16.79 -14.16 -3.20
N LYS A 448 16.40 -14.96 -4.19
CA LYS A 448 15.64 -14.57 -5.37
C LYS A 448 14.43 -15.46 -5.62
N ALA A 449 13.45 -14.94 -6.36
CA ALA A 449 12.41 -15.78 -6.93
C ALA A 449 13.01 -17.02 -7.62
N GLY A 450 12.38 -18.17 -7.40
CA GLY A 450 12.84 -19.47 -7.84
C GLY A 450 13.78 -20.19 -6.85
N ASP A 451 14.49 -19.47 -5.96
CA ASP A 451 15.36 -20.11 -4.97
C ASP A 451 14.53 -20.98 -4.01
N TYR A 452 15.03 -22.17 -3.66
CA TYR A 452 14.51 -22.92 -2.53
C TYR A 452 15.39 -22.65 -1.31
N VAL A 453 14.74 -22.24 -0.23
CA VAL A 453 15.40 -21.86 1.01
C VAL A 453 14.83 -22.67 2.17
N THR A 454 15.68 -22.97 3.14
CA THR A 454 15.18 -23.39 4.46
C THR A 454 14.83 -22.12 5.23
N ILE A 455 13.61 -22.04 5.76
CA ILE A 455 13.11 -20.90 6.52
C ILE A 455 12.85 -21.28 7.98
N SER A 456 13.04 -20.33 8.88
CA SER A 456 12.55 -20.39 10.26
C SER A 456 11.52 -19.29 10.45
N PRO A 457 10.21 -19.56 10.28
CA PRO A 457 9.17 -18.54 10.34
C PRO A 457 9.16 -17.80 11.68
N HIS A 458 8.76 -16.53 11.69
CA HIS A 458 8.57 -15.77 12.92
C HIS A 458 7.53 -16.41 13.83
N ARG A 459 6.41 -16.82 13.23
CA ARG A 459 5.31 -17.53 13.90
C ARG A 459 4.71 -18.58 12.98
N CYS A 460 4.15 -19.63 13.59
CA CYS A 460 3.43 -20.71 12.96
C CYS A 460 2.08 -20.88 13.65
N MET A 461 0.99 -20.47 12.97
CA MET A 461 -0.36 -20.66 13.50
C MET A 461 -0.93 -22.00 13.05
N THR A 462 -1.53 -22.74 13.98
CA THR A 462 -2.38 -23.88 13.68
C THR A 462 -3.74 -23.69 14.34
N HIS A 463 -4.78 -24.27 13.74
CA HIS A 463 -6.15 -24.10 14.20
C HIS A 463 -6.73 -25.43 14.72
N ASP A 464 -7.99 -25.76 14.43
CA ASP A 464 -8.60 -27.07 14.70
C ASP A 464 -7.78 -28.28 14.17
N ASN A 465 -6.84 -28.06 13.23
CA ASN A 465 -5.91 -29.06 12.75
C ASN A 465 -4.67 -29.26 13.65
N SER A 466 -4.55 -28.55 14.77
CA SER A 466 -3.46 -28.67 15.74
C SER A 466 -3.33 -30.10 16.26
N TRP A 467 -4.44 -30.81 16.50
CA TRP A 467 -4.37 -32.21 16.95
C TRP A 467 -3.83 -33.16 15.86
N PRO A 468 -4.31 -33.12 14.60
CA PRO A 468 -3.64 -33.80 13.50
C PRO A 468 -2.14 -33.48 13.34
N VAL A 469 -1.72 -32.23 13.53
CA VAL A 469 -0.30 -31.85 13.50
C VAL A 469 0.45 -32.47 14.68
N ALA A 470 -0.13 -32.45 15.89
CA ALA A 470 0.44 -33.08 17.09
C ALA A 470 0.62 -34.60 16.91
N LEU A 471 -0.38 -35.28 16.35
CA LEU A 471 -0.29 -36.71 16.04
C LEU A 471 0.85 -37.01 15.07
N LYS A 472 1.02 -36.19 14.02
CA LYS A 472 2.12 -36.33 13.07
C LYS A 472 3.49 -36.01 13.71
N PHE A 473 3.55 -34.96 14.52
CA PHE A 473 4.74 -34.61 15.32
C PHE A 473 5.16 -35.77 16.25
N MET A 474 4.21 -36.45 16.91
CA MET A 474 4.50 -37.62 17.72
C MET A 474 4.87 -38.85 16.88
N SER A 475 4.24 -39.07 15.72
CA SER A 475 4.53 -40.22 14.86
C SER A 475 5.91 -40.17 14.20
N ILE A 476 6.49 -38.97 14.03
CA ILE A 476 7.89 -38.80 13.62
C ILE A 476 8.88 -38.95 14.80
N GLY A 477 8.40 -39.32 15.99
CA GLY A 477 9.22 -39.59 17.18
C GLY A 477 9.63 -38.35 17.97
N ALA A 478 9.12 -37.16 17.61
CA ALA A 478 9.37 -35.95 18.38
C ALA A 478 8.50 -35.94 19.65
N SER A 479 9.12 -35.60 20.78
CA SER A 479 8.45 -35.53 22.10
C SER A 479 8.53 -34.15 22.73
N LYS A 480 9.33 -33.23 22.17
CA LYS A 480 9.52 -31.86 22.67
C LYS A 480 9.47 -30.87 21.52
N LEU A 481 8.71 -29.79 21.68
CA LEU A 481 8.67 -28.69 20.72
C LEU A 481 10.02 -27.96 20.70
N HIS A 482 10.49 -27.60 19.50
CA HIS A 482 11.73 -26.86 19.32
C HIS A 482 11.67 -25.46 19.97
N ASP A 483 10.62 -24.69 19.65
CA ASP A 483 10.34 -23.38 20.25
C ASP A 483 8.82 -23.19 20.44
N PRO A 484 8.30 -23.33 21.67
CA PRO A 484 6.88 -23.09 21.95
C PRO A 484 6.40 -21.67 21.61
N ASN A 485 7.28 -20.65 21.67
CA ASN A 485 6.91 -19.26 21.37
C ASN A 485 6.71 -19.00 19.88
N GLN A 486 7.22 -19.90 19.02
CA GLN A 486 7.00 -19.84 17.58
C GLN A 486 5.57 -20.26 17.24
N ILE A 487 4.91 -21.05 18.09
CA ILE A 487 3.64 -21.72 17.78
C ILE A 487 2.48 -20.96 18.42
N VAL A 488 1.39 -20.81 17.67
CA VAL A 488 0.12 -20.28 18.17
C VAL A 488 -1.00 -21.24 17.79
N MET A 489 -1.76 -21.72 18.78
CA MET A 489 -2.89 -22.62 18.55
C MET A 489 -4.21 -21.89 18.79
N THR A 490 -5.11 -21.93 17.80
CA THR A 490 -6.44 -21.29 17.87
C THR A 490 -7.55 -22.31 17.59
N LEU A 491 -8.75 -22.14 18.15
CA LEU A 491 -9.90 -22.99 17.82
C LEU A 491 -11.03 -22.14 17.24
N ASP A 492 -11.35 -22.33 15.96
CA ASP A 492 -12.23 -21.41 15.23
C ASP A 492 -13.15 -22.05 14.18
N HIS A 493 -12.87 -23.26 13.68
CA HIS A 493 -13.66 -23.89 12.63
C HIS A 493 -14.97 -24.48 13.16
N ASP A 494 -14.88 -25.36 14.17
CA ASP A 494 -16.01 -26.20 14.61
C ASP A 494 -16.59 -25.78 15.96
N VAL A 495 -16.59 -24.46 16.24
CA VAL A 495 -16.95 -23.86 17.53
C VAL A 495 -18.37 -24.22 17.98
N GLN A 496 -19.30 -24.35 17.04
CA GLN A 496 -20.72 -24.65 17.30
C GLN A 496 -20.97 -26.14 17.57
N ASN A 497 -20.06 -27.05 17.19
CA ASN A 497 -20.20 -28.47 17.39
C ASN A 497 -19.86 -28.85 18.84
N LYS A 498 -20.89 -29.20 19.61
CA LYS A 498 -20.78 -29.60 21.03
C LYS A 498 -20.81 -31.12 21.25
N THR A 499 -20.56 -31.92 20.21
CA THR A 499 -20.46 -33.39 20.36
C THR A 499 -19.25 -33.78 21.21
N ASP A 500 -19.35 -34.88 21.95
CA ASP A 500 -18.26 -35.37 22.81
C ASP A 500 -16.96 -35.60 22.04
N LYS A 501 -17.03 -36.08 20.79
CA LYS A 501 -15.87 -36.28 19.92
C LYS A 501 -15.14 -34.96 19.63
N ASN A 502 -15.87 -33.89 19.31
CA ASN A 502 -15.25 -32.59 19.04
C ASN A 502 -14.69 -31.96 20.32
N LEU A 503 -15.43 -32.05 21.42
CA LEU A 503 -14.98 -31.56 22.73
C LEU A 503 -13.76 -32.32 23.26
N GLN A 504 -13.65 -33.62 22.99
CA GLN A 504 -12.45 -34.40 23.29
C GLN A 504 -11.24 -33.89 22.49
N LYS A 505 -11.39 -33.69 21.17
CA LYS A 505 -10.34 -33.11 20.31
C LYS A 505 -9.87 -31.75 20.85
N TYR A 506 -10.79 -30.87 21.23
CA TYR A 506 -10.44 -29.55 21.77
C TYR A 506 -9.70 -29.64 23.11
N ARG A 507 -10.14 -30.52 24.03
CA ARG A 507 -9.40 -30.79 25.28
C ARG A 507 -7.99 -31.30 25.02
N GLN A 508 -7.82 -32.20 24.06
CA GLN A 508 -6.50 -32.72 23.70
C GLN A 508 -5.55 -31.64 23.17
N ILE A 509 -6.06 -30.70 22.36
CA ILE A 509 -5.28 -29.54 21.88
C ILE A 509 -4.89 -28.63 23.04
N GLU A 510 -5.84 -28.31 23.92
CA GLU A 510 -5.61 -27.46 25.08
C GLU A 510 -4.59 -28.08 26.06
N GLU A 511 -4.76 -29.36 26.40
CA GLU A 511 -3.82 -30.10 27.26
C GLU A 511 -2.42 -30.16 26.64
N PHE A 512 -2.32 -30.39 25.33
CA PHE A 512 -1.04 -30.37 24.61
C PHE A 512 -0.39 -28.99 24.67
N ALA A 513 -1.16 -27.93 24.41
CA ALA A 513 -0.65 -26.56 24.46
C ALA A 513 -0.19 -26.19 25.88
N GLN A 514 -0.95 -26.54 26.91
CA GLN A 514 -0.58 -26.33 28.31
C GLN A 514 0.68 -27.11 28.69
N HIS A 515 0.78 -28.38 28.29
CA HIS A 515 1.93 -29.23 28.57
C HIS A 515 3.24 -28.67 28.00
N HIS A 516 3.18 -28.09 26.79
CA HIS A 516 4.34 -27.54 26.11
C HIS A 516 4.54 -26.03 26.28
N GLY A 517 3.64 -25.33 26.98
CA GLY A 517 3.71 -23.87 27.14
C GLY A 517 3.47 -23.09 25.85
N VAL A 518 2.63 -23.60 24.96
CA VAL A 518 2.27 -22.96 23.69
C VAL A 518 1.16 -21.93 23.92
N GLU A 519 1.21 -20.83 23.18
CA GLU A 519 0.15 -19.84 23.24
C GLU A 519 -1.15 -20.40 22.62
N PHE A 520 -2.20 -20.45 23.42
CA PHE A 520 -3.48 -21.06 23.07
C PHE A 520 -4.65 -20.09 23.23
N TYR A 521 -5.53 -20.09 22.22
CA TYR A 521 -6.78 -19.34 22.21
C TYR A 521 -7.98 -20.29 22.01
N PRO A 522 -8.92 -20.37 22.96
CA PRO A 522 -9.98 -21.38 22.97
C PRO A 522 -11.11 -21.08 21.99
N ALA A 523 -11.98 -22.08 21.80
CA ALA A 523 -13.14 -21.96 20.91
C ALA A 523 -14.05 -20.81 21.33
N GLY A 524 -14.42 -19.96 20.37
CA GLY A 524 -15.25 -18.77 20.60
C GLY A 524 -14.46 -17.49 20.91
N ARG A 525 -13.12 -17.55 21.02
CA ARG A 525 -12.28 -16.35 21.19
C ARG A 525 -12.16 -15.52 19.91
N GLY A 526 -12.17 -16.17 18.75
CA GLY A 526 -12.05 -15.52 17.45
C GLY A 526 -11.41 -16.42 16.40
N ILE A 527 -11.43 -15.96 15.16
CA ILE A 527 -10.82 -16.65 14.02
C ILE A 527 -9.31 -16.47 14.07
N GLY A 528 -8.55 -17.54 13.85
CA GLY A 528 -7.10 -17.58 14.04
C GLY A 528 -6.37 -16.48 13.29
N HIS A 529 -6.76 -16.18 12.04
CA HIS A 529 -6.13 -15.09 11.28
C HIS A 529 -6.37 -13.71 11.88
N GLN A 530 -7.56 -13.46 12.41
CA GLN A 530 -7.87 -12.21 13.10
C GLN A 530 -7.08 -12.11 14.41
N ILE A 531 -7.01 -13.21 15.19
CA ILE A 531 -6.19 -13.31 16.41
C ILE A 531 -4.72 -13.00 16.10
N MET A 532 -4.17 -13.58 15.03
CA MET A 532 -2.78 -13.35 14.63
C MET A 532 -2.47 -11.88 14.37
N VAL A 533 -3.40 -11.14 13.78
CA VAL A 533 -3.26 -9.69 13.51
C VAL A 533 -3.50 -8.86 14.76
N GLU A 534 -4.60 -9.08 15.49
CA GLU A 534 -5.02 -8.24 16.62
C GLU A 534 -4.15 -8.43 17.86
N GLU A 535 -3.50 -9.59 18.02
CA GLU A 535 -2.60 -9.90 19.13
C GLU A 535 -1.11 -9.64 18.79
N GLY A 536 -0.81 -9.22 17.56
CA GLY A 536 0.53 -8.81 17.13
C GLY A 536 1.50 -9.95 16.85
N PHE A 537 1.00 -11.15 16.50
CA PHE A 537 1.81 -12.28 16.02
C PHE A 537 2.22 -12.11 14.56
N ALA A 538 1.29 -11.65 13.72
CA ALA A 538 1.58 -11.16 12.39
C ALA A 538 2.13 -9.74 12.50
N TRP A 539 3.45 -9.59 12.35
CA TRP A 539 4.13 -8.31 12.54
C TRP A 539 4.72 -7.78 11.22
N PRO A 540 4.69 -6.47 10.94
CA PRO A 540 5.21 -5.93 9.69
C PRO A 540 6.69 -6.28 9.48
N GLY A 541 7.05 -6.65 8.25
CA GLY A 541 8.42 -7.07 7.89
C GLY A 541 8.82 -8.44 8.43
N THR A 542 7.85 -9.28 8.82
CA THR A 542 8.07 -10.66 9.28
C THR A 542 7.48 -11.70 8.34
N LEU A 543 7.97 -12.95 8.42
CA LEU A 543 7.42 -14.11 7.70
C LEU A 543 6.61 -14.97 8.68
N VAL A 544 5.32 -15.12 8.45
CA VAL A 544 4.42 -15.93 9.29
C VAL A 544 3.72 -16.97 8.43
N VAL A 545 3.68 -18.19 8.95
CA VAL A 545 3.03 -19.31 8.28
C VAL A 545 1.80 -19.76 9.06
N ALA A 546 0.83 -20.34 8.37
CA ALA A 546 -0.26 -21.05 9.03
C ALA A 546 -0.63 -22.32 8.28
N SER A 547 -1.12 -23.31 9.01
CA SER A 547 -1.74 -24.51 8.42
C SER A 547 -3.13 -24.23 7.82
N ASP A 548 -3.31 -23.05 7.23
CA ASP A 548 -4.54 -22.54 6.60
C ASP A 548 -4.19 -21.64 5.39
N SER A 549 -4.98 -21.78 4.33
CA SER A 549 -4.84 -21.06 3.05
C SER A 549 -5.00 -19.54 3.11
N HIS A 550 -5.69 -19.00 4.12
CA HIS A 550 -6.01 -17.58 4.24
C HIS A 550 -5.01 -16.80 5.10
N SER A 551 -3.86 -17.41 5.41
CA SER A 551 -2.70 -16.72 6.01
C SER A 551 -2.17 -15.56 5.18
N ASN A 552 -2.51 -15.48 3.89
CA ASN A 552 -2.24 -14.32 3.04
C ASN A 552 -2.81 -13.01 3.65
N MET A 553 -3.85 -13.09 4.50
CA MET A 553 -4.42 -11.95 5.23
C MET A 553 -3.35 -11.12 5.97
N TYR A 554 -2.28 -11.74 6.46
CA TYR A 554 -1.21 -11.05 7.18
C TYR A 554 -0.51 -9.98 6.33
N GLY A 555 -0.55 -10.12 5.00
CA GLY A 555 0.02 -9.16 4.08
C GLY A 555 -0.66 -7.78 4.13
N GLY A 556 -1.90 -7.68 4.62
CA GLY A 556 -2.58 -6.40 4.85
C GLY A 556 -1.92 -5.52 5.93
N VAL A 557 -1.11 -6.13 6.80
CA VAL A 557 -0.28 -5.43 7.80
C VAL A 557 1.22 -5.54 7.50
N GLY A 558 1.59 -5.71 6.22
CA GLY A 558 2.99 -5.77 5.79
C GLY A 558 3.76 -6.98 6.31
N CYS A 559 3.07 -8.03 6.77
CA CYS A 559 3.65 -9.31 7.18
C CYS A 559 3.52 -10.30 6.01
N LEU A 560 4.62 -10.92 5.58
CA LEU A 560 4.55 -11.96 4.56
C LEU A 560 3.87 -13.20 5.14
N GLY A 561 2.62 -13.41 4.77
CA GLY A 561 1.82 -14.57 5.16
C GLY A 561 1.76 -15.60 4.05
N THR A 562 2.03 -16.87 4.35
CA THR A 562 1.92 -17.98 3.39
C THR A 562 1.39 -19.25 4.05
N PRO A 563 0.57 -20.04 3.33
CA PRO A 563 0.07 -21.30 3.86
C PRO A 563 1.14 -22.40 3.87
N ILE A 564 0.98 -23.33 4.81
CA ILE A 564 1.74 -24.57 4.92
C ILE A 564 0.79 -25.76 5.12
N VAL A 565 1.28 -26.99 4.95
CA VAL A 565 0.50 -28.19 5.24
C VAL A 565 0.84 -28.80 6.61
N ARG A 566 0.15 -29.86 7.01
CA ARG A 566 0.31 -30.46 8.35
C ARG A 566 1.75 -30.97 8.60
N THR A 567 2.39 -31.53 7.58
CA THR A 567 3.77 -32.05 7.68
C THR A 567 4.79 -30.93 7.86
N ASP A 568 4.60 -29.79 7.18
CA ASP A 568 5.38 -28.58 7.48
C ASP A 568 5.18 -28.11 8.91
N GLY A 569 3.93 -28.11 9.39
CA GLY A 569 3.61 -27.78 10.79
C GLY A 569 4.38 -28.68 11.76
N ALA A 570 4.35 -30.00 11.54
CA ALA A 570 5.09 -30.96 12.36
C ALA A 570 6.62 -30.76 12.27
N SER A 571 7.14 -30.42 11.08
CA SER A 571 8.56 -30.11 10.87
C SER A 571 8.99 -28.85 11.63
N ILE A 572 8.18 -27.79 11.60
CA ILE A 572 8.41 -26.56 12.36
C ILE A 572 8.33 -26.85 13.86
N TRP A 573 7.35 -27.63 14.31
CA TRP A 573 7.22 -28.00 15.72
C TRP A 573 8.43 -28.78 16.24
N ALA A 574 8.99 -29.67 15.42
CA ALA A 574 10.14 -30.50 15.79
C ALA A 574 11.49 -29.81 15.62
N THR A 575 11.65 -28.91 14.65
CA THR A 575 12.97 -28.36 14.24
C THR A 575 13.05 -26.84 14.19
N GLY A 576 11.92 -26.15 14.35
CA GLY A 576 11.78 -24.69 14.23
C GLY A 576 11.81 -24.18 12.79
N LYS A 577 11.86 -25.08 11.80
CA LYS A 577 12.19 -24.78 10.40
C LYS A 577 11.34 -25.61 9.43
N THR A 578 11.22 -25.14 8.20
CA THR A 578 10.76 -25.92 7.04
C THR A 578 11.43 -25.37 5.76
N TRP A 579 11.23 -26.00 4.61
CA TRP A 579 11.68 -25.50 3.31
C TRP A 579 10.60 -24.62 2.65
N TRP A 580 11.01 -23.74 1.75
CA TRP A 580 10.11 -22.94 0.94
C TRP A 580 10.76 -22.55 -0.38
N GLN A 581 10.01 -22.65 -1.47
CA GLN A 581 10.42 -22.07 -2.75
C GLN A 581 9.90 -20.63 -2.82
N VAL A 582 10.78 -19.67 -3.10
CA VAL A 582 10.37 -18.29 -3.32
C VAL A 582 9.60 -18.23 -4.65
N PRO A 583 8.31 -17.88 -4.65
CA PRO A 583 7.55 -17.82 -5.89
C PRO A 583 7.97 -16.62 -6.74
N ASN A 584 7.61 -16.66 -8.02
CA ASN A 584 7.66 -15.48 -8.88
C ASN A 584 6.82 -14.36 -8.26
N ILE A 585 7.33 -13.13 -8.28
CA ILE A 585 6.63 -11.97 -7.69
C ILE A 585 5.96 -11.17 -8.80
N ALA A 586 4.65 -10.96 -8.68
CA ALA A 586 3.89 -10.03 -9.50
C ALA A 586 3.64 -8.73 -8.72
N ARG A 587 3.88 -7.59 -9.37
CA ARG A 587 3.52 -6.28 -8.83
C ARG A 587 2.13 -5.91 -9.30
N VAL A 588 1.24 -5.56 -8.37
CA VAL A 588 -0.07 -4.98 -8.68
C VAL A 588 -0.04 -3.51 -8.29
N HIS A 589 -0.06 -2.63 -9.28
CA HIS A 589 -0.03 -1.19 -9.10
C HIS A 589 -1.45 -0.62 -9.11
N PHE A 590 -1.90 -0.13 -7.95
CA PHE A 590 -3.13 0.62 -7.86
C PHE A 590 -2.89 2.07 -8.28
N THR A 591 -3.78 2.57 -9.13
CA THR A 591 -3.86 3.99 -9.50
C THR A 591 -5.20 4.56 -9.05
N GLY A 592 -5.32 5.89 -9.03
CA GLY A 592 -6.56 6.54 -8.64
C GLY A 592 -6.91 6.40 -7.15
N VAL A 593 -8.16 6.67 -6.79
CA VAL A 593 -8.65 6.69 -5.40
C VAL A 593 -9.94 5.90 -5.31
N LEU A 594 -10.09 5.08 -4.28
CA LEU A 594 -11.29 4.25 -4.07
C LEU A 594 -12.55 5.13 -3.98
N PRO A 595 -13.56 4.93 -4.85
CA PRO A 595 -14.80 5.72 -4.84
C PRO A 595 -15.65 5.48 -3.59
N ALA A 596 -16.51 6.43 -3.26
CA ALA A 596 -17.49 6.27 -2.21
C ALA A 596 -18.39 5.05 -2.47
N GLY A 597 -18.60 4.21 -1.45
CA GLY A 597 -19.41 2.99 -1.56
C GLY A 597 -18.68 1.79 -2.17
N VAL A 598 -17.41 1.93 -2.57
CA VAL A 598 -16.53 0.83 -2.98
C VAL A 598 -15.59 0.49 -1.82
N THR A 599 -15.31 -0.80 -1.61
CA THR A 599 -14.52 -1.32 -0.49
C THR A 599 -13.37 -2.22 -0.95
N GLY A 600 -12.49 -2.61 -0.03
CA GLY A 600 -11.47 -3.62 -0.32
C GLY A 600 -12.05 -4.95 -0.82
N LYS A 601 -13.29 -5.29 -0.44
CA LYS A 601 -13.99 -6.48 -0.96
C LYS A 601 -14.24 -6.38 -2.46
N ASP A 602 -14.68 -5.22 -2.92
CA ASP A 602 -14.96 -4.96 -4.33
C ASP A 602 -13.65 -4.98 -5.14
N VAL A 603 -12.56 -4.43 -4.59
CA VAL A 603 -11.24 -4.45 -5.22
C VAL A 603 -10.77 -5.87 -5.49
N ILE A 604 -10.79 -6.76 -4.51
CA ILE A 604 -10.28 -8.13 -4.68
C ILE A 604 -11.21 -9.01 -5.52
N VAL A 605 -12.53 -8.83 -5.41
CA VAL A 605 -13.49 -9.49 -6.32
C VAL A 605 -13.27 -9.04 -7.76
N ALA A 606 -13.05 -7.73 -7.96
CA ALA A 606 -12.70 -7.19 -9.26
C ALA A 606 -11.38 -7.81 -9.75
N LEU A 607 -10.30 -7.84 -8.97
CA LEU A 607 -9.04 -8.49 -9.38
C LEU A 607 -9.22 -9.95 -9.80
N CYS A 608 -9.92 -10.76 -8.99
CA CYS A 608 -10.21 -12.18 -9.28
C CYS A 608 -10.99 -12.39 -10.58
N HIS A 609 -11.95 -11.51 -10.87
CA HIS A 609 -12.75 -11.59 -12.09
C HIS A 609 -12.00 -11.03 -13.29
N LEU A 610 -11.39 -9.87 -13.11
CA LEU A 610 -10.84 -9.05 -14.17
C LEU A 610 -9.55 -9.66 -14.73
N PHE A 611 -8.72 -10.23 -13.85
CA PHE A 611 -7.53 -11.00 -14.15
C PHE A 611 -7.77 -12.49 -13.87
N GLY A 612 -8.92 -12.98 -14.31
CA GLY A 612 -9.43 -14.33 -13.99
C GLY A 612 -8.80 -15.46 -14.80
N LYS A 613 -7.89 -15.16 -15.74
CA LYS A 613 -7.23 -16.14 -16.62
C LYS A 613 -5.94 -16.69 -16.02
N ASP A 614 -5.92 -16.86 -14.70
CA ASP A 614 -4.77 -17.37 -13.94
C ASP A 614 -3.50 -16.51 -14.11
N ASP A 615 -3.70 -15.20 -14.34
CA ASP A 615 -2.62 -14.24 -14.62
C ASP A 615 -1.53 -14.21 -13.54
N VAL A 616 -1.90 -14.50 -12.29
CA VAL A 616 -0.98 -14.52 -11.14
C VAL A 616 -0.98 -15.86 -10.39
N LEU A 617 -1.42 -16.94 -11.04
CA LEU A 617 -1.39 -18.27 -10.45
C LEU A 617 0.04 -18.59 -9.96
N ASN A 618 0.15 -19.07 -8.72
CA ASN A 618 1.41 -19.39 -8.04
C ASN A 618 2.39 -18.20 -7.85
N HIS A 619 1.95 -16.95 -8.02
CA HIS A 619 2.79 -15.78 -7.73
C HIS A 619 2.64 -15.30 -6.28
N ALA A 620 3.67 -14.65 -5.74
CA ALA A 620 3.50 -13.69 -4.64
C ALA A 620 3.08 -12.34 -5.21
N ILE A 621 2.12 -11.66 -4.57
CA ILE A 621 1.69 -10.32 -4.98
C ILE A 621 2.32 -9.28 -4.08
N GLU A 622 2.91 -8.24 -4.69
CA GLU A 622 3.25 -6.99 -4.01
C GLU A 622 2.32 -5.88 -4.51
N PHE A 623 1.50 -5.35 -3.61
CA PHE A 623 0.63 -4.21 -3.90
C PHE A 623 1.42 -2.92 -3.77
N THR A 624 1.27 -2.03 -4.75
CA THR A 624 1.92 -0.72 -4.78
C THR A 624 0.92 0.33 -5.25
N GLY A 625 1.22 1.60 -5.02
CA GLY A 625 0.39 2.71 -5.47
C GLY A 625 0.96 4.03 -4.95
N SER A 626 0.43 5.14 -5.45
CA SER A 626 0.75 6.46 -4.90
C SER A 626 0.33 6.55 -3.42
N GLU A 627 0.92 7.47 -2.66
CA GLU A 627 0.53 7.67 -1.26
C GLU A 627 -0.97 8.00 -1.12
N GLU A 628 -1.52 8.79 -2.04
CA GLU A 628 -2.94 9.12 -2.08
C GLU A 628 -3.81 7.88 -2.34
N THR A 629 -3.43 7.08 -3.34
CA THR A 629 -4.10 5.81 -3.64
C THR A 629 -4.10 4.89 -2.43
N MET A 630 -2.95 4.70 -1.78
CA MET A 630 -2.82 3.81 -0.64
C MET A 630 -3.57 4.33 0.60
N ARG A 631 -3.69 5.65 0.78
CA ARG A 631 -4.53 6.27 1.83
C ARG A 631 -6.01 6.00 1.67
N SER A 632 -6.49 5.73 0.45
CA SER A 632 -7.88 5.36 0.19
C SER A 632 -8.22 3.93 0.63
N LEU A 633 -7.21 3.06 0.79
CA LEU A 633 -7.34 1.68 1.25
C LEU A 633 -6.97 1.58 2.74
N ARG A 634 -7.98 1.47 3.62
CA ARG A 634 -7.75 1.32 5.07
C ARG A 634 -7.13 -0.04 5.37
N VAL A 635 -6.57 -0.22 6.56
CA VAL A 635 -5.95 -1.51 6.94
C VAL A 635 -6.95 -2.67 6.83
N ASP A 636 -8.21 -2.48 7.20
CA ASP A 636 -9.23 -3.53 7.06
C ASP A 636 -9.53 -3.87 5.59
N ASP A 637 -9.51 -2.88 4.68
CA ASP A 637 -9.59 -3.11 3.23
C ASP A 637 -8.40 -3.94 2.74
N ARG A 638 -7.19 -3.61 3.22
CA ARG A 638 -5.96 -4.33 2.87
C ARG A 638 -5.97 -5.76 3.39
N LEU A 639 -6.46 -5.99 4.61
CA LEU A 639 -6.64 -7.32 5.18
C LEU A 639 -7.61 -8.15 4.33
N THR A 640 -8.72 -7.55 3.89
CA THR A 640 -9.68 -8.18 2.98
C THR A 640 -9.06 -8.52 1.62
N ILE A 641 -8.34 -7.57 1.01
CA ILE A 641 -7.67 -7.79 -0.29
C ILE A 641 -6.61 -8.89 -0.15
N ALA A 642 -5.74 -8.78 0.85
CA ALA A 642 -4.67 -9.74 1.11
C ALA A 642 -5.23 -11.14 1.38
N ASN A 643 -6.30 -11.27 2.19
CA ASN A 643 -6.98 -12.54 2.47
C ASN A 643 -7.41 -13.26 1.20
N MET A 644 -8.12 -12.55 0.31
CA MET A 644 -8.72 -13.13 -0.89
C MET A 644 -7.76 -13.25 -2.09
N THR A 645 -6.48 -12.87 -1.95
CA THR A 645 -5.46 -13.22 -2.96
C THR A 645 -5.34 -14.74 -3.16
N THR A 646 -5.66 -15.52 -2.12
CA THR A 646 -5.77 -16.99 -2.18
C THR A 646 -6.77 -17.44 -3.24
N GLU A 647 -7.92 -16.76 -3.35
CA GLU A 647 -8.95 -17.07 -4.34
C GLU A 647 -8.57 -16.64 -5.77
N TRP A 648 -7.65 -15.69 -5.90
CA TRP A 648 -7.06 -15.30 -7.18
C TRP A 648 -6.02 -16.31 -7.68
N GLY A 649 -5.54 -17.20 -6.81
CA GLY A 649 -4.51 -18.19 -7.12
C GLY A 649 -3.09 -17.77 -6.70
N ALA A 650 -2.95 -16.65 -6.01
CA ALA A 650 -1.68 -16.17 -5.49
C ALA A 650 -1.33 -16.81 -4.13
N LEU A 651 -0.03 -16.87 -3.83
CA LEU A 651 0.53 -17.52 -2.63
C LEU A 651 0.73 -16.55 -1.47
N SER A 652 0.73 -15.25 -1.74
CA SER A 652 0.71 -14.18 -0.74
C SER A 652 0.20 -12.88 -1.37
N GLY A 653 -0.27 -11.96 -0.52
CA GLY A 653 -0.71 -10.63 -0.94
C GLY A 653 -0.19 -9.53 -0.03
N LEU A 654 0.97 -8.97 -0.34
CA LEU A 654 1.74 -8.11 0.55
C LEU A 654 1.53 -6.63 0.26
N PHE A 655 1.05 -5.88 1.27
CA PHE A 655 1.01 -4.42 1.26
C PHE A 655 2.29 -3.82 1.87
N PRO A 656 2.66 -2.59 1.49
CA PRO A 656 3.85 -1.92 2.02
C PRO A 656 3.65 -1.44 3.46
N ILE A 657 4.77 -1.23 4.16
CA ILE A 657 4.80 -0.61 5.49
C ILE A 657 4.73 0.93 5.34
N ASP A 658 3.56 1.42 4.97
CA ASP A 658 3.30 2.83 4.69
C ASP A 658 2.68 3.59 5.88
N ASP A 659 2.43 4.88 5.72
CA ASP A 659 1.96 5.74 6.80
C ASP A 659 0.54 5.41 7.29
N VAL A 660 -0.31 4.78 6.45
CA VAL A 660 -1.62 4.27 6.86
C VAL A 660 -1.45 3.14 7.87
N LEU A 661 -0.57 2.18 7.58
CA LEU A 661 -0.27 1.09 8.50
C LEU A 661 0.41 1.62 9.77
N LYS A 662 1.38 2.53 9.66
CA LYS A 662 2.04 3.14 10.82
C LYS A 662 1.04 3.86 11.73
N GLY A 663 0.07 4.57 11.15
CA GLY A 663 -1.01 5.23 11.89
C GLY A 663 -1.90 4.24 12.63
N TRP A 664 -2.32 3.17 11.94
CA TRP A 664 -3.13 2.10 12.55
C TRP A 664 -2.40 1.39 13.70
N LEU A 665 -1.11 1.09 13.54
CA LEU A 665 -0.28 0.47 14.58
C LEU A 665 -0.11 1.38 15.80
N ARG A 666 0.13 2.68 15.60
CA ARG A 666 0.17 3.67 16.71
C ARG A 666 -1.16 3.73 17.45
N GLY A 667 -2.28 3.64 16.72
CA GLY A 667 -3.62 3.51 17.30
C GLY A 667 -3.73 2.28 18.20
N LYS A 668 -3.37 1.09 17.69
CA LYS A 668 -3.39 -0.16 18.46
C LYS A 668 -2.49 -0.10 19.71
N ALA A 669 -1.28 0.44 19.60
CA ALA A 669 -0.40 0.62 20.75
C ALA A 669 -0.96 1.57 21.81
N THR A 670 -1.62 2.65 21.37
CA THR A 670 -2.27 3.60 22.28
C THR A 670 -3.45 2.96 23.00
N THR A 671 -4.33 2.26 22.27
CA THR A 671 -5.45 1.51 22.85
C THR A 671 -4.97 0.47 23.87
N ALA A 672 -3.91 -0.26 23.53
CA ALA A 672 -3.33 -1.27 24.41
C ALA A 672 -2.69 -0.65 25.67
N ALA A 673 -1.95 0.45 25.54
CA ALA A 673 -1.35 1.17 26.67
C ALA A 673 -2.38 1.79 27.62
N MET A 674 -3.57 2.14 27.10
CA MET A 674 -4.68 2.67 27.91
C MET A 674 -5.52 1.57 28.59
N GLY A 675 -5.23 0.29 28.36
CA GLY A 675 -6.07 -0.82 28.84
C GLY A 675 -7.44 -0.90 28.14
N LEU A 676 -7.62 -0.18 27.04
CA LEU A 676 -8.88 -0.18 26.27
C LEU A 676 -9.02 -1.44 25.38
N ALA A 677 -7.96 -2.23 25.26
CA ALA A 677 -7.99 -3.53 24.63
C ALA A 677 -8.33 -4.66 25.63
N ASP A 678 -8.42 -4.35 26.93
CA ASP A 678 -8.71 -5.33 27.96
C ASP A 678 -10.22 -5.62 27.97
N GLY A 679 -10.58 -6.91 27.91
CA GLY A 679 -11.96 -7.37 27.93
C GLY A 679 -12.11 -8.66 28.73
N PRO A 680 -13.28 -9.32 28.70
CA PRO A 680 -13.52 -10.61 29.37
C PRO A 680 -12.83 -11.79 28.67
N TYR A 681 -11.69 -11.53 28.02
CA TYR A 681 -10.93 -12.48 27.21
C TYR A 681 -9.43 -12.27 27.41
N LYS A 682 -8.66 -13.33 27.18
CA LYS A 682 -7.19 -13.28 27.21
C LYS A 682 -6.67 -12.46 26.02
N THR A 683 -5.82 -11.47 26.31
CA THR A 683 -5.06 -10.69 25.31
C THR A 683 -3.65 -10.37 25.80
N HIS A 684 -2.72 -10.29 24.86
CA HIS A 684 -1.34 -9.87 25.05
C HIS A 684 -1.03 -8.59 24.25
N ALA A 685 -2.05 -7.88 23.76
CA ALA A 685 -1.87 -6.70 22.93
C ALA A 685 -0.97 -5.65 23.61
N ALA A 686 -1.12 -5.40 24.92
CA ALA A 686 -0.29 -4.45 25.67
C ALA A 686 1.20 -4.84 25.72
N GLN A 687 1.52 -6.13 25.60
CA GLN A 687 2.90 -6.63 25.58
C GLN A 687 3.51 -6.57 24.18
N ARG A 688 2.69 -6.68 23.12
CA ARG A 688 3.16 -6.80 21.72
C ARG A 688 3.05 -5.50 20.92
N PHE A 689 2.07 -4.65 21.21
CA PHE A 689 1.90 -3.33 20.61
C PHE A 689 2.43 -2.25 21.55
N THR A 690 3.75 -2.17 21.69
CA THR A 690 4.41 -1.11 22.46
C THR A 690 4.92 -0.02 21.52
N HIS A 691 4.87 1.25 21.96
CA HIS A 691 5.40 2.37 21.16
C HIS A 691 6.90 2.20 20.85
N ASP A 692 7.68 1.60 21.76
CA ASP A 692 9.10 1.33 21.55
C ASP A 692 9.33 0.36 20.36
N ARG A 693 8.58 -0.75 20.31
CA ARG A 693 8.65 -1.72 19.21
C ARG A 693 8.21 -1.11 17.88
N LEU A 694 7.29 -0.13 17.92
CA LEU A 694 6.86 0.61 16.73
C LEU A 694 7.93 1.57 16.23
N GLU A 695 8.61 2.31 17.10
CA GLU A 695 9.70 3.20 16.68
C GLU A 695 10.89 2.42 16.12
N GLU A 696 11.20 1.24 16.66
CA GLU A 696 12.17 0.31 16.06
C GLU A 696 11.75 -0.14 14.66
N LEU A 697 10.48 -0.54 14.50
CA LEU A 697 9.92 -0.94 13.21
C LEU A 697 9.98 0.21 12.18
N PHE A 698 9.60 1.43 12.58
CA PHE A 698 9.53 2.57 11.66
C PHE A 698 10.92 3.05 11.23
N SER A 699 11.91 2.93 12.12
CA SER A 699 13.31 3.26 11.83
C SER A 699 13.95 2.28 10.85
N ASN A 700 13.48 1.02 10.83
CA ASN A 700 14.06 -0.08 10.05
C ASN A 700 13.04 -0.75 9.13
N ALA A 701 12.07 0.01 8.62
CA ALA A 701 10.99 -0.53 7.78
C ALA A 701 11.56 -1.11 6.48
N LEU A 702 11.31 -2.39 6.23
CA LEU A 702 11.68 -3.04 4.98
C LEU A 702 10.83 -2.49 3.82
N THR A 703 11.49 -2.16 2.73
CA THR A 703 10.88 -1.74 1.46
C THR A 703 11.58 -2.46 0.31
N ALA A 704 10.91 -2.64 -0.83
CA ALA A 704 11.55 -3.19 -2.03
C ALA A 704 12.70 -2.27 -2.49
N ASP A 705 13.79 -2.85 -3.00
CA ASP A 705 14.90 -2.07 -3.55
C ASP A 705 14.51 -1.37 -4.86
N ARG A 706 15.13 -0.22 -5.11
CA ARG A 706 15.08 0.40 -6.45
C ARG A 706 15.72 -0.56 -7.45
N GLY A 707 15.01 -0.84 -8.55
CA GLY A 707 15.47 -1.78 -9.58
C GLY A 707 15.20 -3.25 -9.27
N ALA A 708 14.44 -3.57 -8.21
CA ALA A 708 13.93 -4.92 -7.99
C ALA A 708 13.11 -5.38 -9.21
N LYS A 709 13.34 -6.62 -9.66
CA LYS A 709 12.69 -7.19 -10.83
C LYS A 709 11.42 -7.94 -10.42
N TYR A 710 10.34 -7.71 -11.17
CA TYR A 710 9.07 -8.40 -11.02
C TYR A 710 8.84 -9.30 -12.23
N ALA A 711 8.32 -10.51 -12.00
CA ALA A 711 8.00 -11.45 -13.09
C ALA A 711 6.79 -10.97 -13.91
N LYS A 712 5.90 -10.19 -13.29
CA LYS A 712 4.72 -9.62 -13.92
C LYS A 712 4.37 -8.29 -13.28
N GLU A 713 3.85 -7.36 -14.06
CA GLU A 713 3.36 -6.06 -13.59
C GLU A 713 1.93 -5.88 -14.11
N LEU A 714 1.00 -5.64 -13.21
CA LEU A 714 -0.42 -5.38 -13.50
C LEU A 714 -0.81 -4.06 -12.87
N PHE A 715 -1.79 -3.37 -13.46
CA PHE A 715 -2.38 -2.19 -12.84
C PHE A 715 -3.91 -2.22 -12.82
N LEU A 716 -4.49 -1.56 -11.82
CA LEU A 716 -5.93 -1.35 -11.67
C LEU A 716 -6.19 0.07 -11.19
N ASP A 717 -7.01 0.83 -11.91
CA ASP A 717 -7.48 2.15 -11.45
C ASP A 717 -8.66 1.98 -10.51
N LEU A 718 -8.44 2.26 -9.22
CA LEU A 718 -9.46 2.14 -8.19
C LEU A 718 -10.65 3.06 -8.46
N SER A 719 -10.41 4.25 -9.03
CA SER A 719 -11.46 5.24 -9.30
C SER A 719 -12.47 4.75 -10.34
N SER A 720 -12.07 3.79 -11.17
CA SER A 720 -12.91 3.20 -12.20
C SER A 720 -13.79 2.04 -11.70
N LEU A 721 -13.62 1.61 -10.45
CA LEU A 721 -14.38 0.53 -9.86
C LEU A 721 -15.78 0.97 -9.40
N SER A 722 -16.69 0.01 -9.38
CA SER A 722 -18.00 0.08 -8.75
C SER A 722 -18.14 -1.09 -7.77
N PRO A 723 -19.17 -1.14 -6.92
CA PRO A 723 -19.34 -2.29 -6.02
C PRO A 723 -19.62 -3.56 -6.82
N TYR A 724 -18.91 -4.64 -6.49
CA TYR A 724 -18.96 -5.92 -7.19
C TYR A 724 -19.56 -7.00 -6.29
N VAL A 725 -20.33 -7.90 -6.90
CA VAL A 725 -20.74 -9.15 -6.27
C VAL A 725 -20.22 -10.30 -7.10
N SER A 726 -19.60 -11.25 -6.41
CA SER A 726 -19.13 -12.49 -7.01
C SER A 726 -20.21 -13.57 -6.95
N GLY A 727 -20.38 -14.31 -8.04
CA GLY A 727 -21.22 -15.50 -8.11
C GLY A 727 -22.25 -15.49 -9.25
N PRO A 728 -23.14 -16.50 -9.27
CA PRO A 728 -23.24 -17.55 -8.26
C PRO A 728 -22.11 -18.58 -8.37
N ASN A 729 -21.74 -19.16 -7.23
CA ASN A 729 -20.93 -20.38 -7.13
C ASN A 729 -19.51 -20.38 -7.72
N SER A 730 -18.95 -19.20 -8.03
CA SER A 730 -17.55 -19.04 -8.44
C SER A 730 -17.06 -17.65 -8.06
N VAL A 731 -15.86 -17.58 -7.47
CA VAL A 731 -15.22 -16.30 -7.08
C VAL A 731 -14.78 -15.48 -8.29
N LYS A 732 -14.40 -16.15 -9.39
CA LYS A 732 -13.92 -15.53 -10.64
C LYS A 732 -15.07 -15.00 -11.53
N VAL A 733 -16.31 -15.33 -11.19
CA VAL A 733 -17.49 -14.75 -11.83
C VAL A 733 -17.93 -13.58 -10.95
N ALA A 734 -17.88 -12.36 -11.47
CA ALA A 734 -18.33 -11.19 -10.74
C ALA A 734 -19.10 -10.23 -11.65
N THR A 735 -20.05 -9.51 -11.05
CA THR A 735 -20.93 -8.58 -11.75
C THR A 735 -21.10 -7.33 -10.88
N PRO A 736 -21.08 -6.13 -11.48
CA PRO A 736 -21.41 -4.90 -10.74
C PRO A 736 -22.80 -4.98 -10.10
N ILE A 737 -22.94 -4.48 -8.87
CA ILE A 737 -24.18 -4.60 -8.11
C ILE A 737 -25.39 -3.98 -8.84
N GLY A 738 -25.20 -2.87 -9.54
CA GLY A 738 -26.28 -2.19 -10.27
C GLY A 738 -26.90 -3.04 -11.38
N GLU A 739 -26.15 -3.96 -11.98
CA GLU A 739 -26.67 -4.90 -12.98
C GLU A 739 -27.44 -6.06 -12.33
N LEU A 740 -26.99 -6.53 -11.16
CA LEU A 740 -27.66 -7.61 -10.43
C LEU A 740 -28.97 -7.15 -9.79
N GLU A 741 -29.04 -5.90 -9.34
CA GLU A 741 -30.27 -5.31 -8.80
C GLU A 741 -31.42 -5.36 -9.81
N ALA A 742 -31.13 -5.12 -11.09
CA ALA A 742 -32.13 -5.18 -12.16
C ALA A 742 -32.74 -6.59 -12.34
N GLN A 743 -32.03 -7.64 -11.91
CA GLN A 743 -32.48 -9.02 -12.03
C GLN A 743 -33.44 -9.46 -10.91
N ASN A 744 -33.61 -8.65 -9.85
CA ASN A 744 -34.51 -8.93 -8.72
C ASN A 744 -34.32 -10.34 -8.12
N ILE A 745 -33.06 -10.77 -7.96
CA ILE A 745 -32.72 -12.07 -7.41
C ILE A 745 -33.12 -12.12 -5.93
N LYS A 746 -34.03 -13.02 -5.56
CA LYS A 746 -34.42 -13.23 -4.16
C LYS A 746 -33.29 -13.84 -3.36
N VAL A 747 -33.12 -13.36 -2.13
CA VAL A 747 -32.16 -13.87 -1.15
C VAL A 747 -32.90 -14.58 -0.04
N ASN A 748 -32.43 -15.77 0.36
CA ASN A 748 -32.97 -16.52 1.48
C ASN A 748 -32.14 -16.33 2.74
N LYS A 749 -30.80 -16.25 2.58
CA LYS A 749 -29.87 -16.15 3.70
C LYS A 749 -28.77 -15.13 3.43
N ALA A 750 -28.45 -14.33 4.44
CA ALA A 750 -27.37 -13.35 4.42
C ALA A 750 -26.37 -13.68 5.54
N TYR A 751 -25.08 -13.47 5.30
CA TYR A 751 -24.03 -13.83 6.26
C TYR A 751 -22.97 -12.72 6.38
N LEU A 752 -22.87 -12.12 7.55
CA LEU A 752 -21.75 -11.24 7.94
C LEU A 752 -20.88 -11.98 8.95
N VAL A 753 -19.96 -12.78 8.42
CA VAL A 753 -19.12 -13.73 9.16
C VAL A 753 -17.76 -13.84 8.48
N SER A 754 -16.85 -14.65 9.04
CA SER A 754 -15.50 -14.98 8.54
C SER A 754 -14.40 -13.96 8.85
N CYS A 755 -13.14 -14.38 8.63
CA CYS A 755 -11.95 -13.53 8.74
C CYS A 755 -11.84 -12.47 7.64
N THR A 756 -12.61 -12.61 6.55
CA THR A 756 -12.49 -11.73 5.39
C THR A 756 -13.12 -10.37 5.66
N ASN A 757 -14.34 -10.37 6.20
CA ASN A 757 -15.12 -9.18 6.52
C ASN A 757 -16.10 -9.51 7.65
N SER A 758 -15.70 -9.22 8.89
CA SER A 758 -16.54 -9.27 10.09
C SER A 758 -15.88 -8.60 11.29
N ARG A 759 -15.04 -7.60 11.02
CA ARG A 759 -14.42 -6.74 12.04
C ARG A 759 -15.43 -5.69 12.48
N ALA A 760 -15.15 -4.95 13.54
CA ALA A 760 -16.03 -3.90 14.04
C ALA A 760 -16.39 -2.87 12.96
N SER A 761 -15.45 -2.53 12.07
CA SER A 761 -15.67 -1.65 10.93
C SER A 761 -16.65 -2.23 9.89
N ASP A 762 -16.56 -3.52 9.59
CA ASP A 762 -17.47 -4.24 8.70
C ASP A 762 -18.88 -4.30 9.31
N ILE A 763 -18.98 -4.56 10.62
CA ILE A 763 -20.24 -4.59 11.38
C ILE A 763 -20.87 -3.19 11.40
N ALA A 764 -20.06 -2.14 11.61
CA ALA A 764 -20.51 -0.76 11.56
C ALA A 764 -21.05 -0.37 10.18
N ALA A 765 -20.40 -0.81 9.09
CA ALA A 765 -20.87 -0.60 7.73
C ALA A 765 -22.23 -1.28 7.50
N ALA A 766 -22.39 -2.53 7.93
CA ALA A 766 -23.68 -3.23 7.87
C ALA A 766 -24.76 -2.54 8.71
N ALA A 767 -24.45 -2.14 9.94
CA ALA A 767 -25.38 -1.45 10.84
C ALA A 767 -25.83 -0.09 10.28
N ARG A 768 -24.92 0.64 9.61
CA ARG A 768 -25.23 1.91 8.95
C ARG A 768 -26.35 1.79 7.92
N VAL A 769 -26.42 0.69 7.17
CA VAL A 769 -27.52 0.43 6.22
C VAL A 769 -28.88 0.46 6.92
N PHE A 770 -28.98 -0.19 8.08
CA PHE A 770 -30.21 -0.21 8.87
C PHE A 770 -30.50 1.13 9.55
N ARG A 771 -29.47 1.88 9.98
CA ARG A 771 -29.65 3.21 10.57
C ARG A 771 -30.17 4.23 9.56
N GLU A 772 -29.58 4.30 8.37
CA GLU A 772 -30.04 5.20 7.31
C GLU A 772 -31.48 4.84 6.87
N ALA A 773 -31.79 3.55 6.79
CA ALA A 773 -33.16 3.11 6.55
C ALA A 773 -34.12 3.45 7.72
N ALA A 774 -33.63 3.52 8.96
CA ALA A 774 -34.42 3.96 10.12
C ALA A 774 -34.71 5.46 10.05
N GLU A 775 -33.73 6.29 9.67
CA GLU A 775 -33.89 7.73 9.49
C GLU A 775 -35.00 8.04 8.47
N ALA A 776 -35.04 7.29 7.37
CA ALA A 776 -36.09 7.38 6.36
C ALA A 776 -37.48 6.91 6.88
N ASN A 777 -37.52 6.13 7.96
CA ASN A 777 -38.72 5.50 8.53
C ASN A 777 -39.08 6.00 9.94
N GLY A 778 -38.86 7.30 10.22
CA GLY A 778 -39.28 7.92 11.48
C GLY A 778 -38.44 7.48 12.70
N GLY A 779 -37.20 7.07 12.48
CA GLY A 779 -36.21 6.75 13.51
C GLY A 779 -36.27 5.32 14.06
N LYS A 780 -37.14 4.44 13.54
CA LYS A 780 -37.24 3.05 14.00
C LYS A 780 -36.44 2.12 13.09
N VAL A 781 -35.57 1.30 13.68
CA VAL A 781 -34.80 0.27 12.96
C VAL A 781 -35.76 -0.68 12.23
N PRO A 782 -35.67 -0.78 10.88
CA PRO A 782 -36.51 -1.68 10.12
C PRO A 782 -36.10 -3.14 10.35
N LYS A 783 -37.05 -4.06 10.22
CA LYS A 783 -36.78 -5.50 10.30
C LYS A 783 -36.23 -6.02 8.98
N ILE A 784 -35.40 -7.06 9.07
CA ILE A 784 -34.98 -7.89 7.93
C ILE A 784 -36.22 -8.37 7.17
N ALA A 785 -36.09 -8.52 5.84
CA ALA A 785 -37.21 -8.90 4.98
C ALA A 785 -37.81 -10.26 5.36
N ASP A 786 -39.13 -10.38 5.18
CA ASP A 786 -39.86 -11.61 5.49
C ASP A 786 -39.31 -12.82 4.70
N GLY A 787 -39.01 -13.90 5.42
CA GLY A 787 -38.44 -15.12 4.84
C GLY A 787 -36.92 -15.11 4.68
N VAL A 788 -36.23 -14.03 5.08
CA VAL A 788 -34.76 -13.95 5.04
C VAL A 788 -34.17 -14.20 6.43
N LYS A 789 -33.08 -14.98 6.47
CA LYS A 789 -32.25 -15.17 7.67
C LYS A 789 -30.94 -14.41 7.53
N PHE A 790 -30.63 -13.52 8.47
CA PHE A 790 -29.36 -12.81 8.48
C PHE A 790 -28.54 -13.26 9.68
N TYR A 791 -27.41 -13.91 9.44
CA TYR A 791 -26.50 -14.38 10.48
C TYR A 791 -25.30 -13.45 10.62
N ILE A 792 -24.94 -13.11 11.85
CA ILE A 792 -23.79 -12.27 12.16
C ILE A 792 -22.85 -12.98 13.15
N ALA A 793 -21.54 -12.92 12.91
CA ALA A 793 -20.52 -13.46 13.81
C ALA A 793 -19.28 -12.59 13.70
N ALA A 794 -18.87 -11.92 14.77
CA ALA A 794 -17.67 -11.10 14.74
C ALA A 794 -16.42 -11.95 14.48
N ALA A 795 -15.41 -11.35 13.86
CA ALA A 795 -14.13 -12.01 13.57
C ALA A 795 -13.40 -12.44 14.86
N SER A 796 -13.64 -11.74 15.97
CA SER A 796 -13.13 -12.07 17.31
C SER A 796 -14.01 -11.44 18.40
N LEU A 797 -13.85 -11.88 19.65
CA LEU A 797 -14.51 -11.24 20.80
C LEU A 797 -14.13 -9.76 20.98
N PRO A 798 -12.86 -9.34 20.82
CA PRO A 798 -12.51 -7.92 20.79
C PRO A 798 -13.31 -7.11 19.76
N GLU A 799 -13.41 -7.61 18.52
CA GLU A 799 -14.16 -6.91 17.47
C GLU A 799 -15.66 -6.88 17.77
N GLN A 800 -16.21 -7.93 18.39
CA GLN A 800 -17.60 -7.94 18.88
C GLN A 800 -17.82 -6.87 19.94
N GLN A 801 -16.95 -6.79 20.96
CA GLN A 801 -17.08 -5.83 22.05
C GLN A 801 -17.07 -4.39 21.50
N VAL A 802 -16.17 -4.08 20.56
CA VAL A 802 -16.14 -2.75 19.93
C VAL A 802 -17.46 -2.44 19.21
N ALA A 803 -18.03 -3.41 18.50
CA ALA A 803 -19.31 -3.23 17.83
C ALA A 803 -20.50 -3.13 18.81
N GLU A 804 -20.44 -3.82 19.95
CA GLU A 804 -21.43 -3.71 21.03
C GLU A 804 -21.35 -2.34 21.70
N ASP A 805 -20.15 -1.87 22.04
CA ASP A 805 -19.91 -0.56 22.66
C ASP A 805 -20.34 0.60 21.77
N ALA A 806 -20.14 0.48 20.45
CA ALA A 806 -20.61 1.43 19.45
C ALA A 806 -22.12 1.35 19.18
N GLY A 807 -22.81 0.32 19.71
CA GLY A 807 -24.22 0.03 19.44
C GLY A 807 -24.50 -0.49 18.02
N ASP A 808 -23.47 -0.79 17.23
CA ASP A 808 -23.60 -1.38 15.89
C ASP A 808 -24.18 -2.78 15.95
N TRP A 809 -23.69 -3.59 16.90
CA TRP A 809 -24.17 -4.95 17.12
C TRP A 809 -25.66 -4.97 17.45
N GLN A 810 -26.10 -4.10 18.36
CA GLN A 810 -27.49 -4.04 18.81
C GLN A 810 -28.44 -3.61 17.68
N VAL A 811 -28.02 -2.71 16.78
CA VAL A 811 -28.83 -2.32 15.61
C VAL A 811 -29.14 -3.53 14.73
N LEU A 812 -28.17 -4.41 14.50
CA LEU A 812 -28.38 -5.62 13.69
C LEU A 812 -29.29 -6.63 14.40
N LEU A 813 -29.11 -6.82 15.70
CA LEU A 813 -30.01 -7.67 16.50
C LEU A 813 -31.45 -7.12 16.54
N ASP A 814 -31.60 -5.80 16.69
CA ASP A 814 -32.89 -5.12 16.66
C ASP A 814 -33.55 -5.21 15.29
N ALA A 815 -32.78 -5.32 14.20
CA ALA A 815 -33.31 -5.62 12.88
C ALA A 815 -33.76 -7.10 12.72
N GLY A 816 -33.34 -7.98 13.64
CA GLY A 816 -33.68 -9.41 13.67
C GLY A 816 -32.55 -10.34 13.22
N ALA A 817 -31.31 -9.85 13.19
CA ALA A 817 -30.17 -10.69 12.86
C ALA A 817 -29.93 -11.74 13.96
N GLU A 818 -29.45 -12.92 13.57
CA GLU A 818 -29.15 -14.03 14.45
C GLU A 818 -27.64 -14.10 14.72
N ALA A 819 -27.23 -13.84 15.96
CA ALA A 819 -25.84 -13.91 16.37
C ALA A 819 -25.34 -15.35 16.45
N LEU A 820 -24.14 -15.58 15.93
CA LEU A 820 -23.35 -16.80 16.05
C LEU A 820 -22.08 -16.51 16.88
N PRO A 821 -21.48 -17.52 17.53
CA PRO A 821 -20.23 -17.33 18.24
C PRO A 821 -19.09 -16.93 17.29
N ALA A 822 -18.13 -16.16 17.79
CA ALA A 822 -16.94 -15.77 17.03
C ALA A 822 -16.17 -17.02 16.55
N GLY A 823 -16.08 -17.19 15.24
CA GLY A 823 -15.55 -18.38 14.57
C GLY A 823 -15.95 -18.41 13.09
N CYS A 824 -15.47 -19.42 12.36
CA CYS A 824 -15.68 -19.54 10.91
C CYS A 824 -17.15 -19.84 10.56
N GLY A 825 -17.76 -20.85 11.21
CA GLY A 825 -19.16 -21.22 11.03
C GLY A 825 -19.55 -21.46 9.55
N PRO A 826 -20.64 -20.85 9.05
CA PRO A 826 -21.13 -21.06 7.69
C PRO A 826 -20.12 -20.78 6.57
N CYS A 827 -19.08 -19.97 6.83
CA CYS A 827 -18.01 -19.68 5.86
C CYS A 827 -17.30 -20.94 5.35
N ILE A 828 -17.21 -21.97 6.18
CA ILE A 828 -16.58 -23.26 5.86
C ILE A 828 -17.61 -24.39 5.66
N GLY A 829 -18.90 -24.07 5.68
CA GLY A 829 -19.97 -25.05 5.54
C GLY A 829 -20.28 -25.83 6.84
N LEU A 830 -19.97 -25.26 8.01
CA LEU A 830 -20.26 -25.86 9.31
C LEU A 830 -21.21 -24.97 10.15
N GLY A 831 -21.86 -25.57 11.14
CA GLY A 831 -22.70 -24.86 12.10
C GLY A 831 -24.11 -24.51 11.61
N THR A 832 -24.75 -23.59 12.31
CA THR A 832 -26.15 -23.18 12.09
C THR A 832 -26.27 -22.34 10.82
N GLY A 833 -27.38 -22.54 10.09
CA GLY A 833 -27.79 -21.63 9.02
C GLY A 833 -27.25 -21.97 7.64
N LEU A 834 -26.78 -23.20 7.38
CA LEU A 834 -26.33 -23.62 6.04
C LEU A 834 -27.44 -23.50 4.99
N LEU A 835 -27.04 -23.27 3.73
CA LEU A 835 -27.96 -23.18 2.59
C LEU A 835 -28.59 -24.55 2.26
N GLU A 836 -29.88 -24.54 1.98
CA GLU A 836 -30.69 -25.69 1.58
C GLU A 836 -30.86 -25.77 0.05
N PRO A 837 -31.31 -26.90 -0.51
CA PRO A 837 -31.51 -27.03 -1.95
C PRO A 837 -32.43 -25.92 -2.51
N GLY A 838 -31.97 -25.23 -3.56
CA GLY A 838 -32.72 -24.15 -4.22
C GLY A 838 -32.64 -22.78 -3.56
N GLU A 839 -32.02 -22.65 -2.38
CA GLU A 839 -31.85 -21.36 -1.72
C GLU A 839 -30.73 -20.50 -2.34
N VAL A 840 -30.88 -19.18 -2.19
CA VAL A 840 -29.87 -18.19 -2.54
C VAL A 840 -29.27 -17.56 -1.27
N GLY A 841 -27.95 -17.57 -1.18
CA GLY A 841 -27.19 -16.94 -0.11
C GLY A 841 -26.31 -15.79 -0.59
N ILE A 842 -26.18 -14.72 0.18
CA ILE A 842 -25.19 -13.65 -0.01
C ILE A 842 -24.30 -13.53 1.23
N SER A 843 -22.98 -13.53 1.06
CA SER A 843 -22.03 -13.62 2.17
C SER A 843 -20.89 -12.62 2.05
N ALA A 844 -20.43 -12.08 3.18
CA ALA A 844 -19.21 -11.27 3.24
C ALA A 844 -17.92 -12.12 3.21
N SER A 845 -18.05 -13.46 3.22
CA SER A 845 -16.93 -14.42 3.19
C SER A 845 -16.19 -14.51 1.84
N ASN A 846 -15.16 -15.33 1.76
CA ASN A 846 -14.24 -15.41 0.62
C ASN A 846 -14.55 -16.49 -0.42
N ARG A 847 -15.30 -17.55 -0.09
CA ARG A 847 -15.54 -18.69 -1.00
C ARG A 847 -17.03 -18.99 -1.18
N ASN A 848 -17.44 -19.20 -2.43
CA ASN A 848 -18.82 -19.53 -2.80
C ASN A 848 -18.96 -20.79 -3.66
N PHE A 849 -17.91 -21.60 -3.91
CA PHE A 849 -18.03 -22.76 -4.81
C PHE A 849 -19.20 -23.69 -4.47
N LYS A 850 -19.71 -24.41 -5.47
CA LYS A 850 -20.89 -25.30 -5.32
C LYS A 850 -20.74 -26.22 -4.09
N GLY A 851 -21.68 -26.15 -3.16
CA GLY A 851 -21.67 -26.93 -1.91
C GLY A 851 -20.82 -26.35 -0.76
N ARG A 852 -20.17 -25.19 -0.94
CA ARG A 852 -19.32 -24.58 0.10
C ARG A 852 -20.09 -24.21 1.36
N MET A 853 -21.28 -23.63 1.21
CA MET A 853 -22.08 -23.10 2.31
C MET A 853 -23.30 -23.96 2.64
N GLY A 854 -23.30 -25.23 2.24
CA GLY A 854 -24.44 -26.14 2.43
C GLY A 854 -24.70 -27.00 1.19
N SER A 855 -25.96 -27.04 0.75
CA SER A 855 -26.39 -27.84 -0.40
C SER A 855 -25.62 -27.49 -1.68
N THR A 856 -25.31 -28.52 -2.48
CA THR A 856 -24.77 -28.35 -3.83
C THR A 856 -25.79 -27.70 -4.79
N ASP A 857 -27.08 -27.74 -4.47
CA ASP A 857 -28.14 -27.15 -5.31
C ASP A 857 -28.48 -25.70 -4.92
N ALA A 858 -27.76 -25.13 -3.95
CA ALA A 858 -27.88 -23.73 -3.57
C ALA A 858 -27.03 -22.81 -4.47
N LYS A 859 -27.38 -21.52 -4.50
CA LYS A 859 -26.61 -20.47 -5.17
C LYS A 859 -26.01 -19.53 -4.12
N ALA A 860 -24.68 -19.48 -4.03
CA ALA A 860 -23.97 -18.60 -3.12
C ALA A 860 -23.31 -17.44 -3.88
N TYR A 861 -23.51 -16.23 -3.36
CA TYR A 861 -22.90 -14.99 -3.82
C TYR A 861 -22.01 -14.40 -2.72
N LEU A 862 -21.00 -13.62 -3.10
CA LEU A 862 -20.13 -12.88 -2.20
C LEU A 862 -20.22 -11.38 -2.47
N GLY A 863 -20.36 -10.57 -1.42
CA GLY A 863 -20.41 -9.11 -1.53
C GLY A 863 -19.76 -8.43 -0.33
N SER A 864 -19.69 -7.10 -0.34
CA SER A 864 -19.25 -6.31 0.80
C SER A 864 -20.27 -6.35 1.96
N PRO A 865 -19.87 -6.07 3.21
CA PRO A 865 -20.77 -6.05 4.37
C PRO A 865 -22.05 -5.26 4.16
N GLU A 866 -21.95 -4.09 3.54
CA GLU A 866 -23.08 -3.21 3.24
C GLU A 866 -24.01 -3.77 2.15
N VAL A 867 -23.48 -4.48 1.15
CA VAL A 867 -24.29 -5.17 0.14
C VAL A 867 -25.01 -6.37 0.76
N VAL A 868 -24.35 -7.12 1.64
CA VAL A 868 -24.98 -8.22 2.41
C VAL A 868 -26.11 -7.67 3.28
N ALA A 869 -25.88 -6.59 4.01
CA ALA A 869 -26.88 -5.96 4.87
C ALA A 869 -28.06 -5.37 4.08
N ALA A 870 -27.80 -4.67 2.98
CA ALA A 870 -28.84 -4.13 2.09
C ALA A 870 -29.66 -5.25 1.44
N SER A 871 -29.02 -6.37 1.12
CA SER A 871 -29.69 -7.55 0.61
C SER A 871 -30.57 -8.22 1.67
N ALA A 872 -30.10 -8.31 2.91
CA ALA A 872 -30.91 -8.81 4.03
C ALA A 872 -32.12 -7.93 4.31
N LEU A 873 -31.94 -6.61 4.31
CA LEU A 873 -33.00 -5.63 4.55
C LEU A 873 -34.09 -5.67 3.46
N SER A 874 -33.70 -5.84 2.19
CA SER A 874 -34.64 -5.83 1.06
C SER A 874 -35.19 -7.20 0.66
N GLY A 875 -34.50 -8.28 1.04
CA GLY A 875 -34.77 -9.64 0.60
C GLY A 875 -34.44 -9.95 -0.87
N LEU A 876 -33.78 -9.00 -1.53
CA LEU A 876 -33.28 -9.11 -2.90
C LEU A 876 -31.78 -8.85 -2.89
N LEU A 877 -31.04 -9.35 -3.86
CA LEU A 877 -29.64 -9.02 -4.04
C LEU A 877 -29.54 -7.52 -4.40
N LYS A 878 -29.05 -6.71 -3.46
CA LYS A 878 -29.14 -5.26 -3.51
C LYS A 878 -27.98 -4.57 -2.77
N GLY A 879 -27.52 -3.44 -3.29
CA GLY A 879 -26.57 -2.54 -2.64
C GLY A 879 -27.25 -1.44 -1.80
N PRO A 880 -26.48 -0.72 -0.98
CA PRO A 880 -27.01 0.34 -0.12
C PRO A 880 -27.30 1.66 -0.87
N GLY A 881 -26.91 1.77 -2.16
CA GLY A 881 -27.07 3.00 -2.94
C GLY A 881 -26.07 4.12 -2.62
N TRP A 882 -24.98 3.80 -1.90
CA TRP A 882 -23.94 4.77 -1.55
C TRP A 882 -22.99 5.12 -2.70
N TYR A 883 -22.90 4.24 -3.70
CA TYR A 883 -22.00 4.43 -4.82
C TYR A 883 -22.45 5.58 -5.72
N GLN A 884 -21.50 6.46 -6.03
CA GLN A 884 -21.68 7.52 -7.00
C GLN A 884 -20.73 7.26 -8.17
N GLN A 885 -21.32 7.01 -9.34
CA GLN A 885 -20.55 6.76 -10.54
C GLN A 885 -19.74 8.02 -10.91
N PRO A 886 -18.42 7.92 -11.12
CA PRO A 886 -17.61 9.04 -11.56
C PRO A 886 -18.09 9.62 -12.90
N GLU A 887 -17.96 10.94 -13.08
CA GLU A 887 -18.23 11.58 -14.37
C GLU A 887 -17.32 11.02 -15.47
N GLY A 888 -17.90 10.69 -16.63
CA GLY A 888 -17.15 10.14 -17.76
C GLY A 888 -16.71 8.68 -17.60
N TRP A 889 -17.28 7.92 -16.67
CA TRP A 889 -17.00 6.49 -16.53
C TRP A 889 -17.32 5.71 -17.82
N THR A 890 -16.32 5.02 -18.36
CA THR A 890 -16.43 4.18 -19.58
C THR A 890 -16.24 2.69 -19.31
N GLY A 891 -15.99 2.30 -18.07
CA GLY A 891 -15.64 0.93 -17.67
C GLY A 891 -14.46 0.90 -16.70
N VAL A 892 -14.15 -0.28 -16.18
CA VAL A 892 -12.99 -0.49 -15.30
C VAL A 892 -11.70 -0.40 -16.12
N ILE A 893 -10.78 0.46 -15.69
CA ILE A 893 -9.47 0.67 -16.31
C ILE A 893 -8.44 -0.23 -15.63
N ARG A 894 -7.79 -1.07 -16.43
CA ARG A 894 -6.83 -2.09 -15.98
C ARG A 894 -5.90 -2.48 -17.13
N GLY A 895 -4.78 -3.12 -16.82
CA GLY A 895 -3.91 -3.70 -17.85
C GLY A 895 -2.59 -4.22 -17.28
N GLU A 896 -1.65 -4.50 -18.18
CA GLU A 896 -0.27 -4.85 -17.83
C GLU A 896 0.60 -3.58 -17.71
N GLY A 897 1.63 -3.63 -16.87
CA GLY A 897 2.53 -2.53 -16.55
C GLY A 897 2.13 -1.73 -15.31
N ASP A 898 2.47 -0.44 -15.30
CA ASP A 898 2.27 0.49 -14.18
C ASP A 898 1.01 1.36 -14.30
N GLY A 899 0.28 1.30 -15.42
CA GLY A 899 -0.94 2.10 -15.63
C GLY A 899 -0.71 3.59 -15.87
N ILE A 900 0.54 4.01 -16.07
CA ILE A 900 0.90 5.40 -16.40
C ILE A 900 0.69 5.61 -17.92
N LYS A 901 -0.04 6.66 -18.31
CA LYS A 901 -0.42 6.92 -19.72
C LYS A 901 0.83 7.14 -20.60
N GLU A 902 0.78 6.68 -21.86
CA GLU A 902 1.89 6.83 -22.81
C GLU A 902 2.32 8.28 -23.05
N GLU A 903 1.41 9.25 -22.94
CA GLU A 903 1.73 10.68 -23.04
C GLU A 903 2.64 11.17 -21.89
N ASP A 904 2.54 10.57 -20.69
CA ASP A 904 3.43 10.83 -19.56
C ASP A 904 4.78 10.09 -19.71
N ARG A 905 4.82 8.98 -20.47
CA ARG A 905 6.06 8.26 -20.84
C ARG A 905 6.83 8.92 -21.98
N MET A 906 6.15 9.60 -22.92
CA MET A 906 6.82 10.31 -24.03
C MET A 906 7.67 11.50 -23.56
N LEU A 907 7.47 11.98 -22.34
CA LEU A 907 8.32 12.98 -21.68
C LEU A 907 9.66 12.41 -21.17
N THR A 908 9.86 11.09 -21.18
CA THR A 908 11.08 10.41 -20.73
C THR A 908 11.72 9.56 -21.83
N ALA A 909 11.77 10.08 -23.05
CA ALA A 909 12.41 9.42 -24.20
C ALA A 909 13.88 8.98 -23.94
N GLU A 910 14.57 9.58 -22.97
CA GLU A 910 15.91 9.16 -22.52
C GLU A 910 15.89 7.87 -21.67
N GLU A 911 14.86 7.64 -20.85
CA GLU A 911 14.69 6.40 -20.05
C GLU A 911 14.15 5.24 -20.90
N ALA A 912 13.34 5.55 -21.91
CA ALA A 912 12.90 4.56 -22.91
C ALA A 912 14.08 4.07 -23.76
N LEU A 913 15.06 4.93 -24.04
CA LEU A 913 16.27 4.57 -24.77
C LEU A 913 17.18 3.64 -23.94
N GLU A 914 17.32 3.85 -22.63
CA GLU A 914 18.03 2.92 -21.75
C GLU A 914 17.34 1.55 -21.62
N LYS A 915 16.00 1.51 -21.59
CA LYS A 915 15.24 0.25 -21.53
C LYS A 915 15.31 -0.54 -22.84
N VAL A 916 15.32 0.14 -23.98
CA VAL A 916 15.51 -0.46 -25.32
C VAL A 916 16.96 -0.90 -25.53
N ILE A 917 17.95 -0.13 -25.06
CA ILE A 917 19.36 -0.53 -25.08
C ILE A 917 19.59 -1.73 -24.17
N GLY A 918 19.03 -1.75 -22.95
CA GLY A 918 19.11 -2.90 -22.05
C GLY A 918 18.38 -4.14 -22.56
N GLN A 919 17.31 -3.99 -23.33
CA GLN A 919 16.63 -5.11 -24.00
C GLN A 919 17.38 -5.58 -25.26
N LEU A 920 18.01 -4.69 -26.01
CA LEU A 920 18.91 -5.04 -27.12
C LEU A 920 20.17 -5.72 -26.62
N ASP A 921 20.79 -5.24 -25.54
CA ASP A 921 22.00 -5.84 -24.95
C ASP A 921 21.71 -7.25 -24.41
N ASN A 922 20.50 -7.50 -23.87
CA ASN A 922 20.09 -8.86 -23.48
C ASN A 922 19.74 -9.75 -24.68
N LEU A 923 19.16 -9.21 -25.76
CA LEU A 923 18.93 -9.96 -27.01
C LEU A 923 20.21 -10.22 -27.81
N ILE A 924 21.20 -9.33 -27.68
CA ILE A 924 22.55 -9.48 -28.24
C ILE A 924 23.35 -10.44 -27.36
N ALA A 925 23.25 -10.39 -26.03
CA ALA A 925 23.88 -11.39 -25.15
C ALA A 925 23.27 -12.80 -25.33
N ASP A 926 21.94 -12.93 -25.38
CA ASP A 926 21.25 -14.20 -25.65
C ASP A 926 21.44 -14.68 -27.11
N GLY A 927 21.71 -13.75 -28.04
CA GLY A 927 21.97 -14.02 -29.45
C GLY A 927 23.42 -14.39 -29.75
N GLU A 928 24.37 -13.77 -29.05
CA GLU A 928 25.81 -14.04 -29.13
C GLU A 928 26.17 -15.36 -28.44
N GLU A 929 25.42 -15.78 -27.40
CA GLU A 929 25.50 -17.16 -26.87
C GLU A 929 24.82 -18.21 -27.79
N LYS A 930 23.82 -17.83 -28.61
CA LYS A 930 23.07 -18.78 -29.47
C LYS A 930 23.53 -18.87 -30.93
N PHE A 931 24.26 -17.89 -31.48
CA PHE A 931 24.58 -17.83 -32.92
C PHE A 931 26.00 -17.33 -33.23
N GLY A 932 27.00 -17.77 -32.47
CA GLY A 932 28.42 -17.60 -32.83
C GLY A 932 28.82 -18.39 -34.09
N LEU A 933 28.51 -17.85 -35.28
CA LEU A 933 29.09 -18.29 -36.56
C LEU A 933 30.32 -17.44 -36.88
N SER A 934 31.51 -17.99 -36.69
CA SER A 934 32.68 -17.63 -37.49
C SER A 934 33.27 -18.89 -38.10
N GLU A 935 33.17 -19.00 -39.43
CA GLU A 935 33.83 -20.04 -40.21
C GLU A 935 35.35 -19.98 -40.02
N GLN A 936 35.94 -21.03 -39.46
CA GLN A 936 37.24 -21.54 -39.91
C GLN A 936 37.35 -23.03 -39.59
N LYS A 937 37.53 -23.81 -40.67
CA LYS A 937 37.73 -25.27 -40.67
C LYS A 937 38.91 -25.69 -39.78
N THR A 938 38.62 -26.50 -38.75
CA THR A 938 39.49 -27.63 -38.34
C THR A 938 38.69 -28.64 -37.48
N GLU A 939 39.13 -29.89 -37.53
CA GLU A 939 38.55 -31.15 -37.03
C GLU A 939 38.18 -31.22 -35.52
N PRO A 940 37.45 -32.27 -35.06
CA PRO A 940 36.55 -32.19 -33.91
C PRO A 940 37.25 -32.43 -32.57
N GLU A 941 37.07 -31.51 -31.63
CA GLU A 941 37.36 -31.74 -30.21
C GLU A 941 36.13 -31.46 -29.35
N GLU A 942 35.86 -32.42 -28.46
CA GLU A 942 34.89 -32.38 -27.37
C GLU A 942 35.02 -31.08 -26.55
N LYS A 943 33.94 -30.31 -26.42
CA LYS A 943 33.68 -29.40 -25.30
C LYS A 943 32.27 -28.83 -25.38
N ASP A 944 31.34 -29.48 -24.69
CA ASP A 944 30.24 -28.77 -24.04
C ASP A 944 29.98 -29.43 -22.68
N ALA A 945 30.75 -28.98 -21.69
CA ALA A 945 30.58 -29.37 -20.29
C ALA A 945 30.03 -28.14 -19.55
N GLY A 946 28.72 -27.91 -19.69
CA GLY A 946 27.98 -27.06 -18.78
C GLY A 946 28.15 -27.55 -17.33
N SER A 947 28.20 -26.63 -16.38
CA SER A 947 28.37 -26.95 -14.95
C SER A 947 27.38 -28.02 -14.50
N LEU A 948 27.88 -29.17 -14.09
CA LEU A 948 27.06 -30.30 -13.62
C LEU A 948 26.41 -29.93 -12.28
N THR A 949 25.12 -30.23 -12.12
CA THR A 949 24.42 -30.06 -10.83
C THR A 949 25.04 -31.01 -9.80
N GLU A 950 25.37 -30.49 -8.61
CA GLU A 950 25.78 -31.34 -7.50
C GLU A 950 24.61 -32.20 -7.03
N LEU A 951 24.84 -33.52 -6.96
CA LEU A 951 23.85 -34.49 -6.50
C LEU A 951 24.08 -34.84 -5.04
N TYR A 952 23.02 -34.74 -4.24
CA TYR A 952 23.03 -35.19 -2.84
C TYR A 952 23.15 -36.72 -2.79
N PRO A 953 23.97 -37.30 -1.89
CA PRO A 953 24.10 -38.75 -1.76
C PRO A 953 22.75 -39.46 -1.56
N GLY A 954 22.41 -40.40 -2.44
CA GLY A 954 21.14 -41.13 -2.43
C GLY A 954 20.04 -40.52 -3.30
N PHE A 955 20.26 -39.36 -3.91
CA PHE A 955 19.36 -38.80 -4.93
C PHE A 955 19.58 -39.50 -6.29
N PRO A 956 18.53 -39.85 -7.06
CA PRO A 956 18.68 -40.54 -8.34
C PRO A 956 19.41 -39.67 -9.37
N GLU A 957 20.38 -40.24 -10.10
CA GLU A 957 21.08 -39.53 -11.17
C GLU A 957 20.25 -39.40 -12.45
N ARG A 958 19.38 -40.39 -12.69
CA ARG A 958 18.54 -40.49 -13.89
C ARG A 958 17.22 -41.18 -13.58
N ILE A 959 16.15 -40.68 -14.18
CA ILE A 959 14.80 -41.27 -14.11
C ILE A 959 14.29 -41.45 -15.53
N SER A 960 13.76 -42.63 -15.86
CA SER A 960 13.27 -42.93 -17.20
C SER A 960 12.03 -43.80 -17.16
N GLY A 961 11.11 -43.58 -18.09
CA GLY A 961 9.88 -44.35 -18.20
C GLY A 961 9.09 -44.02 -19.47
N GLU A 962 8.05 -44.80 -19.75
CA GLU A 962 7.09 -44.51 -20.82
C GLU A 962 6.14 -43.39 -20.37
N ILE A 963 5.81 -42.48 -21.28
CA ILE A 963 4.86 -41.40 -21.03
C ILE A 963 3.44 -41.95 -21.04
N VAL A 964 2.76 -41.84 -19.89
CA VAL A 964 1.31 -41.96 -19.77
C VAL A 964 0.72 -40.55 -19.73
N PHE A 965 -0.01 -40.19 -20.78
CA PHE A 965 -0.57 -38.86 -20.93
C PHE A 965 -2.04 -38.81 -20.47
N CYS A 966 -2.32 -37.95 -19.49
CA CYS A 966 -3.65 -37.59 -19.00
C CYS A 966 -3.98 -36.16 -19.46
N ASP A 967 -4.63 -36.05 -20.63
CA ASP A 967 -4.88 -34.75 -21.26
C ASP A 967 -6.06 -34.01 -20.62
N ALA A 968 -5.80 -33.41 -19.46
CA ALA A 968 -6.71 -32.47 -18.86
C ALA A 968 -5.95 -31.41 -18.06
N ASP A 969 -6.43 -30.18 -18.18
CA ASP A 969 -6.04 -29.10 -17.29
C ASP A 969 -6.88 -29.15 -16.01
N ASN A 970 -6.35 -28.61 -14.93
CA ASN A 970 -7.04 -28.49 -13.64
C ASN A 970 -7.51 -29.84 -13.06
N ILE A 971 -6.75 -30.92 -13.29
CA ILE A 971 -6.96 -32.16 -12.53
C ILE A 971 -6.70 -31.86 -11.06
N ASN A 972 -7.78 -31.71 -10.30
CA ASN A 972 -7.69 -31.36 -8.90
C ASN A 972 -7.31 -32.58 -8.03
N THR A 973 -6.99 -32.34 -6.76
CA THR A 973 -6.64 -33.42 -5.82
C THR A 973 -7.73 -34.46 -5.61
N ASP A 974 -9.01 -34.11 -5.84
CA ASP A 974 -10.13 -35.07 -5.81
C ASP A 974 -10.11 -36.00 -7.03
N GLY A 975 -9.69 -35.49 -8.19
CA GLY A 975 -9.43 -36.27 -9.40
C GLY A 975 -8.31 -37.29 -9.17
N ILE A 976 -7.25 -36.88 -8.46
CA ILE A 976 -6.09 -37.73 -8.14
C ILE A 976 -6.40 -38.74 -7.03
N TYR A 977 -7.04 -38.31 -5.95
CA TYR A 977 -7.38 -39.18 -4.81
C TYR A 977 -8.80 -38.88 -4.30
N PRO A 978 -9.76 -39.82 -4.47
CA PRO A 978 -11.16 -39.55 -4.16
C PRO A 978 -11.39 -39.14 -2.70
N GLY A 979 -12.15 -38.05 -2.51
CA GLY A 979 -12.44 -37.48 -1.19
C GLY A 979 -13.01 -38.47 -0.16
N LYS A 980 -13.77 -39.48 -0.59
CA LYS A 980 -14.33 -40.52 0.27
C LYS A 980 -13.28 -41.30 1.08
N TYR A 981 -12.03 -41.34 0.62
CA TYR A 981 -10.92 -42.01 1.31
C TYR A 981 -10.04 -41.06 2.13
N THR A 982 -10.20 -39.74 1.97
CA THR A 982 -9.27 -38.74 2.52
C THR A 982 -9.21 -38.70 4.05
N TYR A 983 -10.31 -39.03 4.73
CA TYR A 983 -10.41 -39.02 6.20
C TYR A 983 -10.41 -40.43 6.80
N GLN A 984 -9.92 -41.40 6.05
CA GLN A 984 -9.70 -42.76 6.53
C GLN A 984 -8.20 -42.92 6.80
N ASP A 985 -7.80 -42.87 8.07
CA ASP A 985 -6.37 -42.83 8.43
C ASP A 985 -5.62 -44.15 8.19
N ASN A 986 -6.34 -45.25 7.89
CA ASN A 986 -5.80 -46.60 7.76
C ASN A 986 -6.02 -47.22 6.36
N VAL A 987 -6.06 -46.42 5.30
CA VAL A 987 -6.20 -46.97 3.93
C VAL A 987 -4.90 -47.70 3.53
N PRO A 988 -4.94 -49.00 3.19
CA PRO A 988 -3.75 -49.72 2.76
C PRO A 988 -3.15 -49.15 1.47
N VAL A 989 -1.82 -49.28 1.31
CA VAL A 989 -1.08 -48.78 0.13
C VAL A 989 -1.67 -49.36 -1.17
N GLU A 990 -2.06 -50.63 -1.16
CA GLU A 990 -2.68 -51.31 -2.30
C GLU A 990 -4.02 -50.68 -2.68
N THR A 991 -4.79 -50.25 -1.68
CA THR A 991 -6.06 -49.55 -1.90
C THR A 991 -5.80 -48.15 -2.43
N MET A 992 -4.83 -47.42 -1.87
CA MET A 992 -4.43 -46.10 -2.38
C MET A 992 -3.99 -46.17 -3.84
N ALA A 993 -3.18 -47.18 -4.16
CA ALA A 993 -2.78 -47.49 -5.52
C ALA A 993 -4.02 -47.74 -6.38
N GLN A 994 -4.94 -48.63 -5.98
CA GLN A 994 -6.14 -48.96 -6.75
C GLN A 994 -7.02 -47.75 -7.07
N VAL A 995 -7.17 -46.82 -6.13
CA VAL A 995 -8.07 -45.67 -6.28
C VAL A 995 -7.41 -44.43 -6.88
N CYS A 996 -6.08 -44.45 -7.09
CA CYS A 996 -5.33 -43.37 -7.70
C CYS A 996 -5.92 -42.99 -9.08
N MET A 997 -6.19 -41.70 -9.26
CA MET A 997 -6.79 -41.08 -10.44
C MET A 997 -8.19 -41.61 -10.84
N SER A 998 -8.85 -42.42 -10.00
CA SER A 998 -10.11 -43.08 -10.37
C SER A 998 -11.31 -42.14 -10.53
N ASN A 999 -11.26 -40.95 -9.95
CA ASN A 999 -12.27 -39.90 -10.15
C ASN A 999 -12.06 -39.14 -11.47
N TYR A 1000 -10.81 -39.10 -11.97
CA TYR A 1000 -10.50 -38.57 -13.29
C TYR A 1000 -10.81 -39.62 -14.37
N ASP A 1001 -10.22 -40.81 -14.25
CA ASP A 1001 -10.39 -41.92 -15.17
C ASP A 1001 -10.46 -43.25 -14.39
N PRO A 1002 -11.63 -43.91 -14.33
CA PRO A 1002 -11.80 -45.19 -13.65
C PRO A 1002 -10.90 -46.32 -14.20
N SER A 1003 -10.43 -46.19 -15.45
CA SER A 1003 -9.55 -47.17 -16.10
C SER A 1003 -8.06 -46.94 -15.83
N PHE A 1004 -7.68 -45.79 -15.26
CA PHE A 1004 -6.29 -45.39 -15.03
C PHE A 1004 -5.46 -46.49 -14.37
N ALA A 1005 -6.01 -47.09 -13.32
CA ALA A 1005 -5.33 -48.13 -12.54
C ALA A 1005 -4.98 -49.40 -13.34
N GLY A 1006 -5.67 -49.68 -14.45
CA GLY A 1006 -5.38 -50.79 -15.35
C GLY A 1006 -4.50 -50.42 -16.56
N VAL A 1007 -4.38 -49.13 -16.88
CA VAL A 1007 -3.58 -48.62 -18.01
C VAL A 1007 -2.12 -48.37 -17.60
N VAL A 1008 -1.92 -47.89 -16.38
CA VAL A 1008 -0.61 -47.49 -15.85
C VAL A 1008 0.16 -48.68 -15.29
N LYS A 1009 1.47 -48.69 -15.50
CA LYS A 1009 2.43 -49.68 -15.03
C LYS A 1009 3.46 -49.02 -14.10
N GLU A 1010 4.10 -49.86 -13.30
CA GLU A 1010 5.25 -49.47 -12.47
C GLU A 1010 6.36 -48.87 -13.34
N GLY A 1011 6.90 -47.71 -12.93
CA GLY A 1011 7.96 -47.00 -13.64
C GLY A 1011 7.51 -46.04 -14.74
N ASP A 1012 6.21 -45.96 -15.04
CA ASP A 1012 5.70 -45.00 -16.02
C ASP A 1012 5.85 -43.55 -15.54
N ILE A 1013 5.99 -42.62 -16.49
CA ILE A 1013 6.02 -41.18 -16.24
C ILE A 1013 4.63 -40.62 -16.52
N LEU A 1014 3.99 -40.08 -15.48
CA LEU A 1014 2.69 -39.45 -15.60
C LEU A 1014 2.84 -38.06 -16.17
N VAL A 1015 2.26 -37.78 -17.34
CA VAL A 1015 2.24 -36.45 -17.94
C VAL A 1015 0.81 -35.93 -17.95
N SER A 1016 0.58 -34.69 -17.48
CA SER A 1016 -0.75 -34.07 -17.49
C SER A 1016 -0.72 -32.63 -17.99
N GLY A 1017 -1.89 -32.00 -18.13
CA GLY A 1017 -2.07 -30.63 -18.59
C GLY A 1017 -1.54 -29.59 -17.61
N PHE A 1018 -2.11 -28.40 -17.62
CA PHE A 1018 -1.76 -27.28 -16.74
C PHE A 1018 -2.53 -27.35 -15.42
N ASN A 1019 -1.94 -26.78 -14.36
CA ASN A 1019 -2.50 -26.68 -13.02
C ASN A 1019 -2.88 -28.04 -12.39
N PHE A 1020 -2.01 -29.05 -12.55
CA PHE A 1020 -2.20 -30.39 -12.00
C PHE A 1020 -2.10 -30.38 -10.47
N GLY A 1021 -3.01 -31.07 -9.80
CA GLY A 1021 -3.09 -31.13 -8.34
C GLY A 1021 -3.67 -29.87 -7.70
N CYS A 1022 -4.45 -29.07 -8.43
CA CYS A 1022 -5.12 -27.91 -7.86
C CYS A 1022 -6.19 -28.30 -6.80
N GLY A 1023 -6.59 -27.35 -5.97
CA GLY A 1023 -7.67 -27.56 -4.99
C GLY A 1023 -7.20 -27.93 -3.59
N SER A 1024 -7.72 -29.03 -3.03
CA SER A 1024 -7.62 -29.35 -1.60
C SER A 1024 -6.19 -29.72 -1.19
N SER A 1025 -5.80 -29.44 0.06
CA SER A 1025 -4.42 -29.66 0.56
C SER A 1025 -4.08 -31.11 0.90
N ARG A 1026 -4.68 -32.09 0.23
CA ARG A 1026 -4.60 -33.51 0.58
C ARG A 1026 -3.25 -34.08 0.17
N GLU A 1027 -2.45 -34.49 1.16
CA GLU A 1027 -1.18 -35.20 0.90
C GLU A 1027 -1.39 -36.53 0.20
N GLN A 1028 -2.57 -37.15 0.40
CA GLN A 1028 -2.89 -38.45 -0.16
C GLN A 1028 -2.80 -38.48 -1.70
N ALA A 1029 -3.02 -37.34 -2.36
CA ALA A 1029 -2.86 -37.20 -3.80
C ALA A 1029 -1.44 -37.56 -4.27
N ALA A 1030 -0.41 -37.07 -3.57
CA ALA A 1030 0.98 -37.41 -3.89
C ALA A 1030 1.31 -38.87 -3.51
N THR A 1031 0.91 -39.31 -2.32
CA THR A 1031 1.19 -40.67 -1.87
C THR A 1031 0.46 -41.76 -2.66
N ALA A 1032 -0.69 -41.46 -3.27
CA ALA A 1032 -1.42 -42.40 -4.12
C ALA A 1032 -0.70 -42.63 -5.46
N ILE A 1033 -0.09 -41.58 -6.02
CA ILE A 1033 0.78 -41.67 -7.20
C ILE A 1033 2.03 -42.51 -6.87
N LEU A 1034 2.65 -42.27 -5.71
CA LEU A 1034 3.76 -43.08 -5.21
C LEU A 1034 3.35 -44.54 -4.96
N ALA A 1035 2.16 -44.78 -4.41
CA ALA A 1035 1.61 -46.12 -4.22
C ALA A 1035 1.38 -46.86 -5.56
N LYS A 1036 1.12 -46.10 -6.65
CA LYS A 1036 1.12 -46.60 -8.02
C LYS A 1036 2.50 -46.80 -8.63
N LYS A 1037 3.57 -46.52 -7.87
CA LYS A 1037 4.97 -46.65 -8.29
C LYS A 1037 5.30 -45.84 -9.55
N ILE A 1038 4.71 -44.65 -9.65
CA ILE A 1038 5.03 -43.64 -10.64
C ILE A 1038 6.17 -42.79 -10.06
N PRO A 1039 7.39 -42.84 -10.61
CA PRO A 1039 8.54 -42.13 -10.06
C PRO A 1039 8.54 -40.63 -10.35
N LEU A 1040 7.86 -40.18 -11.41
CA LEU A 1040 7.90 -38.81 -11.89
C LEU A 1040 6.55 -38.37 -12.46
N VAL A 1041 6.11 -37.18 -12.07
CA VAL A 1041 5.00 -36.46 -12.69
C VAL A 1041 5.53 -35.28 -13.49
N VAL A 1042 5.08 -35.12 -14.72
CA VAL A 1042 5.37 -33.96 -15.57
C VAL A 1042 4.06 -33.25 -15.89
N SER A 1043 4.04 -31.92 -15.81
CA SER A 1043 2.84 -31.14 -16.05
C SER A 1043 3.20 -29.81 -16.72
N GLY A 1044 2.22 -29.14 -17.33
CA GLY A 1044 2.42 -27.77 -17.80
C GLY A 1044 2.63 -26.81 -16.63
N SER A 1045 1.97 -27.07 -15.50
CA SER A 1045 2.18 -26.37 -14.22
C SER A 1045 1.51 -27.13 -13.08
N PHE A 1046 2.02 -27.02 -11.85
CA PHE A 1046 1.42 -27.65 -10.68
C PHE A 1046 0.63 -26.66 -9.82
N GLY A 1047 -0.42 -27.14 -9.15
CA GLY A 1047 -0.96 -26.44 -8.00
C GLY A 1047 0.08 -26.39 -6.88
N ASN A 1048 0.39 -25.21 -6.34
CA ASN A 1048 1.47 -25.05 -5.36
C ASN A 1048 1.38 -25.99 -4.14
N ILE A 1049 0.17 -26.22 -3.62
CA ILE A 1049 -0.02 -27.13 -2.47
C ILE A 1049 0.32 -28.58 -2.86
N PHE A 1050 -0.06 -29.01 -4.05
CA PHE A 1050 0.31 -30.34 -4.55
C PHE A 1050 1.81 -30.45 -4.79
N SER A 1051 2.46 -29.43 -5.38
CA SER A 1051 3.92 -29.40 -5.53
C SER A 1051 4.62 -29.56 -4.19
N ARG A 1052 4.16 -28.83 -3.16
CA ARG A 1052 4.67 -28.95 -1.79
C ARG A 1052 4.46 -30.33 -1.19
N ASN A 1053 3.25 -30.88 -1.32
CA ASN A 1053 2.94 -32.24 -0.87
C ASN A 1053 3.80 -33.29 -1.59
N SER A 1054 4.09 -33.09 -2.87
CA SER A 1054 4.94 -33.96 -3.66
C SER A 1054 6.35 -34.01 -3.07
N ILE A 1055 7.00 -32.86 -2.85
CA ILE A 1055 8.32 -32.80 -2.21
C ILE A 1055 8.29 -33.38 -0.79
N ASN A 1056 7.27 -33.03 0.01
CA ASN A 1056 7.13 -33.54 1.39
C ASN A 1056 7.05 -35.08 1.45
N ASN A 1057 6.57 -35.73 0.38
CA ASN A 1057 6.44 -37.18 0.29
C ASN A 1057 7.47 -37.83 -0.66
N ALA A 1058 8.45 -37.07 -1.17
CA ALA A 1058 9.44 -37.52 -2.14
C ALA A 1058 8.87 -37.95 -3.52
N LEU A 1059 7.70 -37.43 -3.91
CA LEU A 1059 7.23 -37.50 -5.30
C LEU A 1059 7.89 -36.38 -6.11
N MET A 1060 8.57 -36.75 -7.19
CA MET A 1060 9.23 -35.77 -8.07
C MET A 1060 8.26 -35.22 -9.11
N GLY A 1061 8.36 -33.91 -9.34
CA GLY A 1061 7.56 -33.16 -10.30
C GLY A 1061 8.44 -32.29 -11.21
N LEU A 1062 8.11 -32.22 -12.50
CA LEU A 1062 8.74 -31.30 -13.46
C LEU A 1062 7.68 -30.50 -14.23
N GLU A 1063 7.88 -29.19 -14.34
CA GLU A 1063 7.05 -28.33 -15.19
C GLU A 1063 7.67 -28.25 -16.59
N VAL A 1064 6.98 -28.78 -17.59
CA VAL A 1064 7.45 -28.83 -18.99
C VAL A 1064 6.30 -28.51 -19.96
N PRO A 1065 5.90 -27.22 -20.09
CA PRO A 1065 4.80 -26.81 -20.98
C PRO A 1065 4.97 -27.31 -22.42
N ARG A 1066 6.20 -27.23 -22.96
CA ARG A 1066 6.54 -27.68 -24.32
C ARG A 1066 6.19 -29.15 -24.58
N LEU A 1067 6.39 -30.03 -23.58
CA LEU A 1067 6.06 -31.44 -23.72
C LEU A 1067 4.54 -31.64 -23.80
N VAL A 1068 3.79 -30.92 -22.97
CA VAL A 1068 2.32 -31.00 -22.95
C VAL A 1068 1.74 -30.53 -24.28
N GLU A 1069 2.22 -29.40 -24.81
CA GLU A 1069 1.81 -28.89 -26.12
C GLU A 1069 2.11 -29.89 -27.24
N ARG A 1070 3.32 -30.45 -27.26
CA ARG A 1070 3.75 -31.46 -28.25
C ARG A 1070 2.92 -32.75 -28.19
N LEU A 1071 2.56 -33.20 -26.98
CA LEU A 1071 1.69 -34.36 -26.79
C LEU A 1071 0.25 -34.08 -27.25
N ARG A 1072 -0.27 -32.87 -27.02
CA ARG A 1072 -1.59 -32.45 -27.52
C ARG A 1072 -1.65 -32.39 -29.04
N GLU A 1073 -0.60 -31.89 -29.68
CA GLU A 1073 -0.49 -31.92 -31.15
C GLU A 1073 -0.52 -33.35 -31.70
N SER A 1074 0.15 -34.28 -31.03
CA SER A 1074 0.33 -35.65 -31.51
C SER A 1074 -0.86 -36.56 -31.18
N PHE A 1075 -1.54 -36.31 -30.06
CA PHE A 1075 -2.53 -37.23 -29.47
C PHE A 1075 -3.86 -36.56 -29.06
N GLY A 1076 -4.05 -35.26 -29.28
CA GLY A 1076 -5.23 -34.50 -28.85
C GLY A 1076 -6.51 -34.86 -29.62
N ASP A 1077 -7.07 -36.04 -29.39
CA ASP A 1077 -8.34 -36.50 -29.96
C ASP A 1077 -9.56 -36.21 -29.07
N GLY A 1078 -9.34 -35.77 -27.82
CA GLY A 1078 -10.36 -35.45 -26.82
C GLY A 1078 -11.23 -36.62 -26.35
N LYS A 1079 -10.95 -37.87 -26.76
CA LYS A 1079 -11.79 -39.04 -26.49
C LYS A 1079 -11.21 -39.97 -25.42
N THR A 1080 -9.88 -40.11 -25.39
CA THR A 1080 -9.19 -40.96 -24.42
C THR A 1080 -8.61 -40.11 -23.29
N LEU A 1081 -9.08 -40.35 -22.06
CA LEU A 1081 -8.65 -39.64 -20.85
C LEU A 1081 -7.20 -39.99 -20.49
N THR A 1082 -6.91 -41.27 -20.26
CA THR A 1082 -5.54 -41.75 -19.99
C THR A 1082 -5.01 -42.58 -21.16
N ARG A 1083 -3.86 -42.20 -21.73
CA ARG A 1083 -3.23 -42.93 -22.84
C ARG A 1083 -1.78 -43.27 -22.57
N ARG A 1084 -1.38 -44.49 -22.95
CA ARG A 1084 0.03 -44.84 -23.17
C ARG A 1084 0.44 -44.34 -24.55
N THR A 1085 1.48 -43.53 -24.61
CA THR A 1085 1.87 -42.84 -25.85
C THR A 1085 2.88 -43.64 -26.69
N GLY A 1086 3.55 -44.63 -26.09
CA GLY A 1086 4.74 -45.26 -26.68
C GLY A 1086 5.98 -44.36 -26.69
N TRP A 1087 5.87 -43.10 -26.23
CA TRP A 1087 7.00 -42.19 -26.08
C TRP A 1087 7.70 -42.46 -24.76
N THR A 1088 8.99 -42.20 -24.70
CA THR A 1088 9.77 -42.31 -23.47
C THR A 1088 10.33 -40.97 -23.07
N LEU A 1089 10.40 -40.72 -21.77
CA LEU A 1089 11.08 -39.57 -21.19
C LEU A 1089 12.19 -40.06 -20.29
N THR A 1090 13.38 -39.48 -20.44
CA THR A 1090 14.50 -39.64 -19.54
C THR A 1090 14.87 -38.27 -18.97
N TRP A 1091 14.84 -38.13 -17.66
CA TRP A 1091 15.38 -36.97 -16.96
C TRP A 1091 16.79 -37.29 -16.48
N ASP A 1092 17.78 -36.58 -17.02
CA ASP A 1092 19.14 -36.51 -16.52
C ASP A 1092 19.22 -35.39 -15.49
N VAL A 1093 19.26 -35.77 -14.21
CA VAL A 1093 19.24 -34.82 -13.10
C VAL A 1093 20.54 -34.03 -13.05
N ARG A 1094 21.67 -34.69 -13.34
CA ARG A 1094 23.00 -34.08 -13.26
C ARG A 1094 23.19 -32.97 -14.29
N ARG A 1095 22.57 -33.13 -15.47
CA ARG A 1095 22.55 -32.12 -16.54
C ARG A 1095 21.34 -31.19 -16.48
N SER A 1096 20.42 -31.41 -15.54
CA SER A 1096 19.13 -30.72 -15.45
C SER A 1096 18.41 -30.65 -16.80
N GLN A 1097 18.36 -31.79 -17.49
CA GLN A 1097 17.87 -31.89 -18.86
C GLN A 1097 16.98 -33.12 -19.00
N ILE A 1098 15.83 -32.94 -19.66
CA ILE A 1098 15.04 -34.07 -20.13
C ILE A 1098 15.37 -34.39 -21.59
N GLU A 1099 15.24 -35.65 -21.92
CA GLU A 1099 15.32 -36.21 -23.26
C GLU A 1099 14.01 -36.98 -23.51
N VAL A 1100 13.32 -36.63 -24.59
CA VAL A 1100 12.05 -37.25 -24.98
C VAL A 1100 12.25 -37.94 -26.31
N THR A 1101 11.95 -39.23 -26.36
CA THR A 1101 12.00 -40.03 -27.59
C THR A 1101 10.58 -40.39 -28.00
N GLU A 1102 10.18 -39.89 -29.17
CA GLU A 1102 8.88 -40.13 -29.80
C GLU A 1102 8.80 -41.54 -30.41
N HIS A 1103 7.59 -41.99 -30.72
CA HIS A 1103 7.34 -43.35 -31.24
C HIS A 1103 8.05 -43.67 -32.57
N ASP A 1104 8.40 -42.67 -33.37
CA ASP A 1104 9.11 -42.78 -34.64
C ASP A 1104 10.65 -42.81 -34.48
N GLY A 1105 11.13 -42.72 -33.22
CA GLY A 1105 12.55 -42.64 -32.88
C GLY A 1105 13.13 -41.23 -32.89
N THR A 1106 12.33 -40.20 -33.17
CA THR A 1106 12.77 -38.80 -33.07
C THR A 1106 13.01 -38.45 -31.60
N THR A 1107 14.19 -37.91 -31.30
CA THR A 1107 14.56 -37.50 -29.95
C THR A 1107 14.80 -35.99 -29.88
N TRP A 1108 14.32 -35.35 -28.83
CA TRP A 1108 14.62 -33.96 -28.53
C TRP A 1108 14.86 -33.75 -27.04
N THR A 1109 15.58 -32.68 -26.71
CA THR A 1109 15.92 -32.35 -25.34
C THR A 1109 15.32 -31.01 -24.90
N HIS A 1110 15.18 -30.85 -23.59
CA HIS A 1110 14.74 -29.60 -22.97
C HIS A 1110 15.38 -29.44 -21.60
N ARG A 1111 15.95 -28.27 -21.34
CA ARG A 1111 16.51 -27.95 -20.02
C ARG A 1111 15.36 -27.72 -19.04
N VAL A 1112 15.49 -28.26 -17.83
CA VAL A 1112 14.52 -28.10 -16.74
C VAL A 1112 15.21 -27.43 -15.54
N GLY A 1113 14.42 -26.99 -14.56
CA GLY A 1113 14.96 -26.37 -13.34
C GLY A 1113 15.82 -27.34 -12.51
N GLU A 1114 16.86 -26.82 -11.89
CA GLU A 1114 17.69 -27.56 -10.93
C GLU A 1114 16.94 -27.76 -9.61
N LEU A 1115 17.03 -28.96 -9.04
CA LEU A 1115 16.62 -29.18 -7.65
C LEU A 1115 17.79 -28.82 -6.74
N PRO A 1116 17.64 -27.86 -5.81
CA PRO A 1116 18.74 -27.47 -4.95
C PRO A 1116 19.04 -28.54 -3.87
N PRO A 1117 20.25 -28.54 -3.30
CA PRO A 1117 20.71 -29.58 -2.38
C PRO A 1117 19.78 -29.85 -1.18
N ASN A 1118 19.13 -28.82 -0.64
CA ASN A 1118 18.17 -28.96 0.47
C ASN A 1118 16.92 -29.76 0.08
N VAL A 1119 16.39 -29.55 -1.13
CA VAL A 1119 15.24 -30.32 -1.65
C VAL A 1119 15.68 -31.73 -2.01
N GLN A 1120 16.85 -31.87 -2.63
CA GLN A 1120 17.44 -33.19 -2.91
C GLN A 1120 17.63 -34.00 -1.62
N GLU A 1121 18.11 -33.38 -0.54
CA GLU A 1121 18.27 -34.05 0.76
C GLU A 1121 16.92 -34.55 1.31
N ILE A 1122 15.87 -33.73 1.24
CA ILE A 1122 14.52 -34.11 1.70
C ILE A 1122 14.02 -35.33 0.92
N ILE A 1123 14.12 -35.28 -0.42
CA ILE A 1123 13.66 -36.37 -1.29
C ILE A 1123 14.53 -37.63 -1.09
N ALA A 1124 15.85 -37.50 -0.99
CA ALA A 1124 16.78 -38.62 -0.80
C ALA A 1124 16.54 -39.34 0.55
N LYS A 1125 16.08 -38.62 1.57
CA LYS A 1125 15.65 -39.23 2.85
C LYS A 1125 14.25 -39.84 2.79
N GLY A 1126 13.55 -39.79 1.66
CA GLY A 1126 12.20 -40.31 1.48
C GLY A 1126 11.11 -39.38 2.00
N GLY A 1127 11.34 -38.07 1.97
CA GLY A 1127 10.36 -37.03 2.30
C GLY A 1127 10.67 -36.26 3.58
N LEU A 1128 9.87 -35.22 3.85
CA LEU A 1128 10.09 -34.27 4.93
C LEU A 1128 10.01 -34.93 6.31
N GLU A 1129 9.12 -35.91 6.51
CA GLU A 1129 9.01 -36.62 7.78
C GLU A 1129 10.30 -37.38 8.12
N ASN A 1130 10.85 -38.12 7.16
CA ASN A 1130 12.09 -38.86 7.37
C ASN A 1130 13.29 -37.91 7.48
N TRP A 1131 13.28 -36.79 6.75
CA TRP A 1131 14.27 -35.74 6.95
C TRP A 1131 14.26 -35.22 8.39
N VAL A 1132 13.08 -34.96 8.96
CA VAL A 1132 12.94 -34.52 10.35
C VAL A 1132 13.42 -35.59 11.32
N LYS A 1133 13.02 -36.86 11.16
CA LYS A 1133 13.50 -37.99 11.99
C LYS A 1133 15.01 -38.02 12.09
N ASN A 1134 15.68 -37.95 10.94
CA ASN A 1134 17.14 -37.85 10.88
C ASN A 1134 17.68 -36.59 11.58
N ALA A 1135 17.04 -35.44 11.41
CA ALA A 1135 17.46 -34.18 12.03
C ALA A 1135 17.34 -34.18 13.56
N ILE A 1136 16.37 -34.91 14.12
CA ILE A 1136 16.17 -35.04 15.57
C ILE A 1136 16.83 -36.31 16.16
N GLY A 1137 17.45 -37.15 15.34
CA GLY A 1137 18.19 -38.35 15.76
C GLY A 1137 17.31 -39.55 16.13
N VAL A 1138 16.17 -39.72 15.45
CA VAL A 1138 15.21 -40.83 15.64
C VAL A 1138 15.20 -41.81 14.48
#